data_AF-A0A178GH70-F1
#
_entry.id   AF-A0A178GH70-F1
#
_cell.length_a   1.000
_cell.length_b   1.000
_cell.length_c   1.000
_cell.angle_alpha   90.00
_cell.angle_beta   90.00
_cell.angle_gamma   90.00
#
_symmetry.space_group_name_H-M   'P 1'
#
loop_
_entity.id
_entity.type
_entity.pdbx_description
1 polymer ?
#
loop_
_entity_poly.entity_id
_entity_poly.type
_entity_poly.pdbx_seq_one_letter_code
_entity_poly.pdbx_strand_id
1 'polypeptide(L)'
;MAIETKDLVIYKSERLTDNSDGGGKYSGVVVQDGISNNLFNDVSEMDGAMGDVSMRKVFPAVTTEDTDLLMGATVFVSELPKDPNVSALLFSTKNWNDERQAAQNRVENYLAKGGQIAGTPLDTHWQGMSSLQVAMFPQEVESSVGDTIVLVSDEGKVLEREQYVRITKIETRTAIMVIDGKNVEYKVATYSLNDPLEVDFVGLSARQWYNGEKSKTIIRDTIVADTGLYYSSTALASDANVGEFTVNAKSIFAQLIPSAQTETPIIDVNAAGESVVLVAGNEGTITVNYPGMNIGVSQNLYIGSAVIPSSVSFSLQGQQITDQGGLLKNTQGTQVGTIDYQRGLIQWTAAAPASTVSLNITFKPAAAPNQYYQSHAIPVTQNNQGSNWSGVLIPIPAPGALSISYMSQGKFYELKDDGSGQLKAASPSFGSGMINYETGSWLLTTGALPDVDTPILLNWGTPIVTFVRSNLSVEKAAFDFDLGRPGVLPGITINWLLEGEAKTATSNAQGKFTGDATGEINYATGIGKIIPNKLPQKGTVFSVIYNYGQSLEQTKRDVAPDANQKLVFNIGTGPSIQPNSVELEIPVQNTDRKLTGTVRLFDVPVNVMIGNLVDERGQVQGSITYATGAVEVTPVVYQQVFRKEYLPMMSVTYAAA
;
A
#
# COMPACT_ATOMS: atom_id res chain seq x y z
N MET A 1 -69.84 23.67 21.57
CA MET A 1 -70.16 23.46 20.14
C MET A 1 -68.93 22.81 19.49
N ALA A 2 -69.05 22.00 18.44
CA ALA A 2 -67.87 21.34 17.89
C ALA A 2 -66.86 22.38 17.35
N ILE A 3 -65.57 22.21 17.66
CA ILE A 3 -64.49 23.02 17.07
C ILE A 3 -64.46 22.73 15.57
N GLU A 4 -64.68 23.75 14.75
CA GLU A 4 -64.68 23.66 13.28
C GLU A 4 -63.34 24.13 12.70
N THR A 5 -63.06 23.80 11.44
CA THR A 5 -61.80 24.19 10.77
C THR A 5 -61.55 25.70 10.78
N LYS A 6 -62.63 26.51 10.77
CA LYS A 6 -62.56 27.98 10.84
C LYS A 6 -62.03 28.50 12.18
N ASP A 7 -62.10 27.69 13.23
CA ASP A 7 -61.68 28.04 14.59
C ASP A 7 -60.18 27.74 14.80
N LEU A 8 -59.53 27.08 13.84
CA LEU A 8 -58.09 26.82 13.83
C LEU A 8 -57.39 27.95 13.05
N VAL A 9 -56.62 28.77 13.75
CA VAL A 9 -55.95 29.93 13.17
C VAL A 9 -54.45 29.90 13.45
N ILE A 10 -53.67 30.45 12.52
CA ILE A 10 -52.23 30.65 12.69
C ILE A 10 -51.99 32.14 12.87
N TYR A 11 -51.35 32.52 13.97
CA TYR A 11 -51.00 33.90 14.26
C TYR A 11 -49.55 34.20 13.88
N LYS A 12 -49.32 35.45 13.47
CA LYS A 12 -47.98 35.99 13.21
C LYS A 12 -47.23 36.23 14.52
N SER A 13 -45.91 36.20 14.47
CA SER A 13 -45.06 36.68 15.57
C SER A 13 -45.13 38.21 15.72
N GLU A 14 -44.73 38.71 16.88
CA GLU A 14 -44.60 40.14 17.19
C GLU A 14 -43.82 40.90 16.10
N ARG A 15 -42.72 40.30 15.63
CA ARG A 15 -41.92 40.78 14.50
C ARG A 15 -41.88 39.69 13.43
N LEU A 16 -42.51 39.91 12.28
CA LEU A 16 -42.49 38.98 11.14
C LEU A 16 -41.40 39.42 10.13
N THR A 17 -40.15 39.46 10.59
CA THR A 17 -38.99 39.92 9.81
C THR A 17 -37.94 38.82 9.73
N ASP A 18 -37.06 38.93 8.72
CA ASP A 18 -35.93 38.02 8.52
C ASP A 18 -34.67 38.44 9.30
N ASN A 19 -34.78 39.52 10.07
CA ASN A 19 -33.67 40.07 10.82
C ASN A 19 -33.39 39.22 12.07
N SER A 20 -32.21 39.42 12.69
CA SER A 20 -31.80 38.73 13.92
C SER A 20 -32.83 38.83 15.06
N ASP A 21 -33.58 39.93 15.08
CA ASP A 21 -34.60 40.26 16.08
C ASP A 21 -36.03 39.82 15.70
N GLY A 22 -36.19 39.14 14.56
CA GLY A 22 -37.46 38.58 14.09
C GLY A 22 -37.98 37.49 15.01
N GLY A 23 -39.30 37.34 15.14
CA GLY A 23 -39.93 36.41 16.09
C GLY A 23 -40.51 37.11 17.32
N GLY A 24 -40.21 36.60 18.51
CA GLY A 24 -40.71 37.16 19.77
C GLY A 24 -42.05 36.59 20.22
N LYS A 25 -42.89 37.44 20.83
CA LYS A 25 -44.18 37.03 21.42
C LYS A 25 -45.26 36.81 20.36
N TYR A 26 -46.36 36.24 20.81
CA TYR A 26 -47.61 36.14 20.05
C TYR A 26 -48.14 37.52 19.64
N SER A 27 -48.53 37.68 18.37
CA SER A 27 -49.33 38.83 17.91
C SER A 27 -50.79 38.43 17.70
N GLY A 28 -51.73 39.36 17.88
CA GLY A 28 -53.14 39.12 17.58
C GLY A 28 -53.49 39.13 16.07
N VAL A 29 -52.48 39.15 15.19
CA VAL A 29 -52.67 39.24 13.74
C VAL A 29 -52.67 37.84 13.13
N VAL A 30 -53.80 37.44 12.53
CA VAL A 30 -53.98 36.14 11.89
C VAL A 30 -53.29 36.12 10.50
N VAL A 31 -52.63 35.01 10.19
CA VAL A 31 -52.19 34.66 8.83
C VAL A 31 -53.43 34.24 8.04
N GLN A 32 -53.92 35.16 7.21
CA GLN A 32 -55.04 34.91 6.30
C GLN A 32 -54.72 33.85 5.23
N ASP A 33 -55.65 32.93 5.02
CA ASP A 33 -55.55 31.91 3.99
C ASP A 33 -55.70 32.51 2.57
N GLY A 34 -55.05 31.90 1.58
CA GLY A 34 -55.11 32.29 0.16
C GLY A 34 -54.35 33.55 -0.25
N ILE A 35 -53.66 34.23 0.67
CA ILE A 35 -52.84 35.42 0.36
C ILE A 35 -51.38 35.01 0.12
N SER A 36 -50.85 35.34 -1.07
CA SER A 36 -49.42 35.15 -1.37
C SER A 36 -48.56 36.06 -0.51
N ASN A 37 -47.37 35.59 -0.16
CA ASN A 37 -46.36 36.33 0.60
C ASN A 37 -46.81 36.81 1.98
N ASN A 38 -47.75 36.07 2.58
CA ASN A 38 -48.31 36.43 3.87
C ASN A 38 -47.38 36.09 5.06
N LEU A 39 -46.47 35.12 4.85
CA LEU A 39 -45.53 34.64 5.86
C LEU A 39 -44.06 34.81 5.44
N PHE A 40 -43.73 34.35 4.24
CA PHE A 40 -42.43 34.52 3.60
C PHE A 40 -42.54 35.52 2.43
N ASN A 41 -41.45 36.17 2.07
CA ASN A 41 -41.40 37.02 0.88
C ASN A 41 -41.13 36.16 -0.36
N ASP A 42 -41.29 36.74 -1.55
CA ASP A 42 -40.85 36.10 -2.79
C ASP A 42 -39.34 35.83 -2.76
N VAL A 43 -38.94 34.69 -3.32
CA VAL A 43 -37.52 34.31 -3.48
C VAL A 43 -36.93 35.10 -4.64
N SER A 44 -35.80 35.78 -4.42
CA SER A 44 -35.12 36.53 -5.49
C SER A 44 -34.21 35.64 -6.35
N GLU A 45 -33.84 36.09 -7.56
CA GLU A 45 -32.87 35.37 -8.41
C GLU A 45 -31.49 35.24 -7.74
N MET A 46 -31.11 36.19 -6.89
CA MET A 46 -29.86 36.14 -6.13
C MET A 46 -29.92 35.05 -5.06
N ASP A 47 -31.05 34.92 -4.36
CA ASP A 47 -31.27 33.86 -3.37
C ASP A 47 -31.26 32.48 -4.03
N GLY A 48 -31.77 32.38 -5.26
CA GLY A 48 -31.69 31.16 -6.06
C GLY A 48 -30.26 30.79 -6.51
N ALA A 49 -29.36 31.76 -6.67
CA ALA A 49 -27.99 31.52 -7.14
C ALA A 49 -26.97 31.34 -6.01
N MET A 50 -27.11 32.10 -4.91
CA MET A 50 -26.19 32.05 -3.75
C MET A 50 -26.68 31.12 -2.64
N GLY A 51 -27.97 30.78 -2.63
CA GLY A 51 -28.63 30.08 -1.53
C GLY A 51 -28.93 31.05 -0.38
N ASP A 52 -30.17 31.01 0.12
CA ASP A 52 -30.60 31.75 1.31
C ASP A 52 -31.38 30.84 2.28
N VAL A 53 -31.38 31.19 3.55
CA VAL A 53 -32.20 30.54 4.59
C VAL A 53 -33.08 31.59 5.25
N SER A 54 -34.39 31.48 5.00
CA SER A 54 -35.41 32.33 5.63
C SER A 54 -36.15 31.58 6.74
N MET A 55 -36.25 32.18 7.92
CA MET A 55 -36.93 31.63 9.11
C MET A 55 -38.03 32.57 9.59
N ARG A 56 -39.21 31.99 9.90
CA ARG A 56 -40.39 32.71 10.41
C ARG A 56 -41.01 31.94 11.56
N LYS A 57 -41.40 32.67 12.60
CA LYS A 57 -42.11 32.11 13.76
C LYS A 57 -43.61 32.30 13.62
N VAL A 58 -44.36 31.24 13.91
CA VAL A 58 -45.83 31.22 13.85
C VAL A 58 -46.41 30.61 15.12
N PHE A 59 -47.64 31.02 15.45
CA PHE A 59 -48.36 30.54 16.62
C PHE A 59 -49.69 29.91 16.19
N PRO A 60 -49.77 28.57 16.06
CA PRO A 60 -51.06 27.90 15.88
C PRO A 60 -51.89 28.07 17.16
N ALA A 61 -53.15 28.45 17.03
CA ALA A 61 -54.08 28.64 18.13
C ALA A 61 -55.50 28.25 17.73
N VAL A 62 -56.33 28.00 18.75
CA VAL A 62 -57.77 27.76 18.59
C VAL A 62 -58.50 29.00 19.07
N THR A 63 -59.34 29.55 18.23
CA THR A 63 -60.20 30.70 18.55
C THR A 63 -61.65 30.26 18.60
N THR A 64 -62.11 29.88 19.80
CA THR A 64 -63.52 29.60 20.08
C THR A 64 -63.98 30.44 21.26
N GLU A 65 -65.23 30.88 21.25
CA GLU A 65 -65.88 31.52 22.42
C GLU A 65 -66.35 30.49 23.47
N ASP A 66 -66.30 29.20 23.12
CA ASP A 66 -66.70 28.07 23.96
C ASP A 66 -65.53 27.51 24.81
N THR A 67 -65.87 26.75 25.86
CA THR A 67 -64.92 26.08 26.77
C THR A 67 -64.52 24.66 26.33
N ASP A 68 -64.86 24.26 25.11
CA ASP A 68 -64.61 22.90 24.62
C ASP A 68 -63.10 22.67 24.41
N LEU A 69 -62.60 21.53 24.89
CA LEU A 69 -61.17 21.22 24.93
C LEU A 69 -60.72 20.56 23.62
N LEU A 70 -59.69 21.12 22.96
CA LEU A 70 -58.98 20.45 21.88
C LEU A 70 -58.06 19.37 22.46
N MET A 71 -58.38 18.11 22.23
CA MET A 71 -57.65 16.94 22.78
C MET A 71 -56.28 16.69 22.13
N GLY A 72 -56.00 17.35 21.00
CA GLY A 72 -54.71 17.31 20.32
C GLY A 72 -54.72 18.15 19.05
N ALA A 73 -53.59 18.79 18.76
CA ALA A 73 -53.36 19.54 17.52
C ALA A 73 -52.13 18.98 16.81
N THR A 74 -52.18 18.91 15.49
CA THR A 74 -51.03 18.54 14.66
C THR A 74 -50.84 19.58 13.58
N VAL A 75 -49.61 20.06 13.44
CA VAL A 75 -49.21 20.97 12.36
C VAL A 75 -48.30 20.19 11.43
N PHE A 76 -48.59 20.27 10.14
CA PHE A 76 -47.79 19.63 9.09
C PHE A 76 -47.79 20.50 7.84
N VAL A 77 -46.82 20.27 6.96
CA VAL A 77 -46.74 20.94 5.66
C VAL A 77 -47.55 20.11 4.67
N SER A 78 -48.62 20.65 4.09
CA SER A 78 -49.49 19.87 3.19
C SER A 78 -48.87 19.65 1.80
N GLU A 79 -48.20 20.66 1.25
CA GLU A 79 -47.60 20.65 -0.09
C GLU A 79 -46.24 21.34 -0.04
N LEU A 80 -45.24 20.75 -0.70
CA LEU A 80 -43.92 21.37 -0.84
C LEU A 80 -43.90 22.38 -1.99
N PRO A 81 -42.96 23.34 -1.98
CA PRO A 81 -42.71 24.21 -3.13
C PRO A 81 -42.50 23.42 -4.43
N LYS A 82 -42.98 23.96 -5.55
CA LYS A 82 -42.81 23.33 -6.88
C LYS A 82 -41.37 23.34 -7.38
N ASP A 83 -40.56 24.28 -6.90
CA ASP A 83 -39.14 24.35 -7.22
C ASP A 83 -38.37 23.31 -6.39
N PRO A 84 -37.66 22.35 -7.01
CA PRO A 84 -36.90 21.34 -6.28
C PRO A 84 -35.75 21.88 -5.43
N ASN A 85 -35.31 23.12 -5.67
CA ASN A 85 -34.23 23.76 -4.91
C ASN A 85 -34.74 24.50 -3.64
N VAL A 86 -36.06 24.53 -3.42
CA VAL A 86 -36.68 25.19 -2.26
C VAL A 86 -37.29 24.14 -1.35
N SER A 87 -36.73 24.01 -0.14
CA SER A 87 -37.25 23.14 0.91
C SER A 87 -38.03 23.93 1.97
N ALA A 88 -39.08 23.31 2.52
CA ALA A 88 -39.87 23.87 3.63
C ALA A 88 -39.83 22.91 4.82
N LEU A 89 -39.39 23.42 5.97
CA LEU A 89 -39.15 22.64 7.18
C LEU A 89 -39.79 23.33 8.39
N LEU A 90 -40.36 22.53 9.28
CA LEU A 90 -40.85 22.98 10.59
C LEU A 90 -39.94 22.43 11.68
N PHE A 91 -39.55 23.29 12.61
CA PHE A 91 -38.82 22.88 13.82
C PHE A 91 -39.31 23.70 15.01
N SER A 92 -39.00 23.24 16.22
CA SER A 92 -39.36 23.95 17.45
C SER A 92 -38.14 24.11 18.35
N THR A 93 -37.92 25.33 18.82
CA THR A 93 -36.96 25.64 19.89
C THR A 93 -37.51 25.33 21.28
N LYS A 94 -38.78 24.90 21.38
CA LYS A 94 -39.55 24.72 22.63
C LYS A 94 -39.63 25.98 23.51
N ASN A 95 -39.33 27.15 22.95
CA ASN A 95 -39.41 28.43 23.65
C ASN A 95 -40.54 29.28 23.05
N TRP A 96 -41.37 29.86 23.91
CA TRP A 96 -42.50 30.68 23.46
C TRP A 96 -42.08 32.08 22.98
N ASN A 97 -40.90 32.56 23.36
CA ASN A 97 -40.44 33.94 23.12
C ASN A 97 -39.09 34.01 22.38
N ASP A 98 -38.65 32.93 21.74
CA ASP A 98 -37.44 32.95 20.94
C ASP A 98 -37.50 33.94 19.76
N GLU A 99 -36.34 34.53 19.50
CA GLU A 99 -36.05 35.37 18.34
C GLU A 99 -35.23 34.56 17.32
N ARG A 100 -35.16 35.05 16.08
CA ARG A 100 -34.53 34.38 14.95
C ARG A 100 -33.08 34.01 15.26
N GLN A 101 -32.32 34.88 15.91
CA GLN A 101 -30.94 34.57 16.30
C GLN A 101 -30.83 33.29 17.15
N ALA A 102 -31.75 33.09 18.09
CA ALA A 102 -31.77 31.88 18.92
C ALA A 102 -32.20 30.64 18.11
N ALA A 103 -33.12 30.81 17.16
CA ALA A 103 -33.55 29.76 16.25
C ALA A 103 -32.45 29.36 15.24
N GLN A 104 -31.74 30.35 14.68
CA GLN A 104 -30.57 30.17 13.82
C GLN A 104 -29.46 29.42 14.57
N ASN A 105 -29.09 29.89 15.77
CA ASN A 105 -28.13 29.18 16.61
C ASN A 105 -28.57 27.74 16.87
N ARG A 106 -29.87 27.46 16.99
CA ARG A 106 -30.37 26.08 17.17
C ARG A 106 -30.17 25.21 15.93
N VAL A 107 -30.37 25.78 14.74
CA VAL A 107 -30.19 25.10 13.45
C VAL A 107 -28.71 24.88 13.13
N GLU A 108 -27.85 25.86 13.45
CA GLU A 108 -26.40 25.79 13.27
C GLU A 108 -25.72 24.88 14.30
N ASN A 109 -26.24 24.82 15.54
CA ASN A 109 -25.74 23.94 16.61
C ASN A 109 -26.23 22.48 16.47
N TYR A 110 -26.01 21.86 15.31
CA TYR A 110 -26.19 20.41 15.11
C TYR A 110 -25.02 19.60 15.69
N LEU A 111 -23.92 20.27 15.98
CA LEU A 111 -22.69 19.69 16.49
C LEU A 111 -22.53 20.01 17.97
N ALA A 112 -22.34 18.99 18.79
CA ALA A 112 -21.87 19.14 20.16
C ALA A 112 -20.36 19.00 20.24
N LYS A 113 -19.79 19.53 21.33
CA LYS A 113 -18.39 19.35 21.71
C LYS A 113 -18.07 17.86 21.88
N GLY A 114 -17.26 17.33 20.97
CA GLY A 114 -16.69 15.99 21.02
C GLY A 114 -15.44 15.90 21.90
N GLY A 115 -14.63 14.87 21.64
CA GLY A 115 -13.33 14.70 22.28
C GLY A 115 -12.33 15.78 21.87
N GLN A 116 -11.26 15.98 22.63
CA GLN A 116 -10.16 16.86 22.24
C GLN A 116 -9.42 16.25 21.03
N ILE A 117 -9.17 17.05 19.98
CA ILE A 117 -8.38 16.59 18.82
C ILE A 117 -6.88 16.64 19.11
N ALA A 118 -6.09 16.01 18.25
CA ALA A 118 -4.65 16.11 18.30
C ALA A 118 -4.18 17.53 17.91
N GLY A 119 -3.26 18.06 18.71
CA GLY A 119 -2.63 19.36 18.48
C GLY A 119 -3.20 20.52 19.30
N THR A 120 -2.36 21.54 19.49
CA THR A 120 -2.68 22.75 20.27
C THR A 120 -2.47 24.00 19.41
N PRO A 121 -3.33 25.03 19.49
CA PRO A 121 -3.10 26.30 18.82
C PRO A 121 -1.72 26.86 19.15
N LEU A 122 -0.97 27.25 18.11
CA LEU A 122 0.36 27.82 18.21
C LEU A 122 0.25 29.35 18.32
N ASP A 123 0.73 29.90 19.43
CA ASP A 123 0.64 31.33 19.77
C ASP A 123 -0.81 31.88 19.78
N THR A 124 -0.99 33.20 19.78
CA THR A 124 -2.31 33.84 19.80
C THR A 124 -2.87 34.05 18.39
N HIS A 125 -4.09 33.61 18.17
CA HIS A 125 -4.90 33.91 16.99
C HIS A 125 -5.88 35.03 17.32
N TRP A 126 -5.82 36.10 16.55
CA TRP A 126 -6.60 37.31 16.81
C TRP A 126 -7.98 37.22 16.17
N GLN A 127 -8.94 37.91 16.79
CA GLN A 127 -10.26 38.16 16.21
C GLN A 127 -10.13 38.67 14.76
N GLY A 128 -10.92 38.10 13.86
CA GLY A 128 -10.93 38.42 12.44
C GLY A 128 -10.00 37.56 11.57
N MET A 129 -9.12 36.74 12.16
CA MET A 129 -8.28 35.82 11.38
C MET A 129 -9.11 34.66 10.83
N SER A 130 -8.91 34.30 9.55
CA SER A 130 -9.49 33.12 8.91
C SER A 130 -8.49 31.96 8.82
N SER A 131 -7.46 31.96 9.68
CA SER A 131 -6.45 30.91 9.73
C SER A 131 -6.08 30.56 11.18
N LEU A 132 -5.89 29.26 11.41
CA LEU A 132 -5.52 28.69 12.69
C LEU A 132 -4.29 27.80 12.52
N GLN A 133 -3.23 28.09 13.26
CA GLN A 133 -2.01 27.28 13.26
C GLN A 133 -2.00 26.37 14.48
N VAL A 134 -1.73 25.09 14.27
CA VAL A 134 -1.78 24.05 15.29
C VAL A 134 -0.45 23.31 15.32
N ALA A 135 0.16 23.21 16.49
CA ALA A 135 1.36 22.42 16.74
C ALA A 135 0.99 21.00 17.18
N MET A 136 1.62 20.00 16.56
CA MET A 136 1.40 18.58 16.85
C MET A 136 2.69 17.78 16.65
N PHE A 137 2.74 16.58 17.23
CA PHE A 137 3.87 15.68 16.99
C PHE A 137 3.84 15.15 15.56
N PRO A 138 5.01 14.81 14.94
CA PRO A 138 5.05 14.31 13.57
C PRO A 138 4.19 13.06 13.32
N GLN A 139 3.96 12.25 14.35
CA GLN A 139 3.15 11.03 14.31
C GLN A 139 1.64 11.25 14.52
N GLU A 140 1.23 12.43 14.99
CA GLU A 140 -0.19 12.77 15.18
C GLU A 140 -0.83 13.14 13.85
N VAL A 141 -2.13 12.91 13.70
CA VAL A 141 -2.86 13.17 12.45
C VAL A 141 -3.63 14.48 12.58
N GLU A 142 -3.50 15.35 11.59
CA GLU A 142 -4.27 16.59 11.48
C GLU A 142 -5.76 16.33 11.20
N SER A 143 -6.62 17.31 11.48
CA SER A 143 -8.03 17.28 11.06
C SER A 143 -8.14 17.20 9.53
N SER A 144 -9.28 16.79 8.98
CA SER A 144 -9.50 16.72 7.53
C SER A 144 -10.09 18.02 6.98
N VAL A 145 -9.87 18.30 5.69
CA VAL A 145 -10.59 19.37 4.99
C VAL A 145 -12.08 19.05 5.02
N GLY A 146 -12.91 20.01 5.39
CA GLY A 146 -14.35 19.86 5.53
C GLY A 146 -14.84 19.56 6.94
N ASP A 147 -13.96 19.12 7.85
CA ASP A 147 -14.29 18.89 9.26
C ASP A 147 -14.66 20.20 9.96
N THR A 148 -15.65 20.14 10.85
CA THR A 148 -15.98 21.24 11.76
C THR A 148 -15.32 20.98 13.11
N ILE A 149 -14.58 21.95 13.62
CA ILE A 149 -13.90 21.89 14.91
C ILE A 149 -14.47 22.94 15.86
N VAL A 150 -14.38 22.69 17.17
CA VAL A 150 -14.77 23.67 18.20
C VAL A 150 -13.53 24.22 18.88
N LEU A 151 -13.36 25.53 18.85
CA LEU A 151 -12.37 26.24 19.63
C LEU A 151 -12.99 26.64 20.96
N VAL A 152 -12.45 26.13 22.07
CA VAL A 152 -12.93 26.46 23.42
C VAL A 152 -11.81 27.16 24.18
N SER A 153 -12.02 28.42 24.54
CA SER A 153 -11.14 29.20 25.41
C SER A 153 -11.63 29.15 26.85
N ASP A 154 -10.70 28.93 27.80
CA ASP A 154 -10.96 28.90 29.24
C ASP A 154 -12.08 27.91 29.66
N GLU A 155 -12.06 26.72 29.05
CA GLU A 155 -13.02 25.62 29.29
C GLU A 155 -13.25 25.37 30.79
N GLY A 156 -14.51 25.41 31.22
CA GLY A 156 -14.95 25.19 32.60
C GLY A 156 -14.81 26.41 33.52
N LYS A 157 -14.53 27.61 33.00
CA LYS A 157 -14.42 28.86 33.78
C LYS A 157 -15.52 29.87 33.42
N VAL A 158 -15.67 30.89 34.25
CA VAL A 158 -16.68 31.97 34.10
C VAL A 158 -16.52 32.75 32.78
N LEU A 159 -15.32 32.76 32.19
CA LEU A 159 -15.01 33.44 30.93
C LEU A 159 -14.93 32.47 29.73
N GLU A 160 -15.57 31.30 29.81
CA GLU A 160 -15.62 30.35 28.68
C GLU A 160 -16.16 31.03 27.42
N ARG A 161 -15.46 30.80 26.31
CA ARG A 161 -15.84 31.21 24.95
C ARG A 161 -15.66 30.02 24.04
N GLU A 162 -16.68 29.72 23.25
CA GLU A 162 -16.64 28.64 22.27
C GLU A 162 -17.03 29.16 20.89
N GLN A 163 -16.35 28.68 19.85
CA GLN A 163 -16.67 28.97 18.46
C GLN A 163 -16.52 27.71 17.62
N TYR A 164 -17.52 27.43 16.79
CA TYR A 164 -17.50 26.36 15.80
C TYR A 164 -16.93 26.92 14.50
N VAL A 165 -15.90 26.28 13.95
CA VAL A 165 -15.27 26.72 12.69
C VAL A 165 -15.06 25.52 11.78
N ARG A 166 -15.40 25.69 10.49
CA ARG A 166 -15.19 24.66 9.47
C ARG A 166 -13.86 24.85 8.76
N ILE A 167 -13.10 23.78 8.60
CA ILE A 167 -11.81 23.79 7.92
C ILE A 167 -12.04 23.72 6.40
N THR A 168 -11.58 24.73 5.66
CA THR A 168 -11.71 24.80 4.20
C THR A 168 -10.46 24.31 3.47
N LYS A 169 -9.29 24.43 4.11
CA LYS A 169 -8.01 24.01 3.54
C LYS A 169 -7.00 23.73 4.65
N ILE A 170 -6.06 22.82 4.38
CA ILE A 170 -5.00 22.44 5.32
C ILE A 170 -3.64 22.50 4.63
N GLU A 171 -2.68 23.13 5.30
CA GLU A 171 -1.27 23.14 4.88
C GLU A 171 -0.39 22.67 6.04
N THR A 172 0.31 21.55 5.85
CA THR A 172 1.22 21.00 6.86
C THR A 172 2.67 21.31 6.51
N ARG A 173 3.45 21.70 7.51
CA ARG A 173 4.92 21.80 7.39
C ARG A 173 5.61 21.24 8.63
N THR A 174 6.79 20.66 8.44
CA THR A 174 7.67 20.29 9.54
C THR A 174 8.52 21.49 9.94
N ALA A 175 8.53 21.83 11.22
CA ALA A 175 9.36 22.87 11.81
C ALA A 175 10.34 22.25 12.81
N ILE A 176 11.49 22.88 12.98
CA ILE A 176 12.53 22.46 13.93
C ILE A 176 12.60 23.50 15.04
N MET A 177 12.64 23.05 16.28
CA MET A 177 12.95 23.87 17.44
C MET A 177 14.15 23.29 18.20
N VAL A 178 14.94 24.17 18.81
CA VAL A 178 16.12 23.78 19.59
C VAL A 178 15.76 23.79 21.07
N ILE A 179 15.79 22.63 21.72
CA ILE A 179 15.67 22.50 23.17
C ILE A 179 16.94 21.86 23.70
N ASP A 180 17.56 22.50 24.68
CA ASP A 180 18.75 22.00 25.39
C ASP A 180 19.86 21.48 24.44
N GLY A 181 20.05 22.18 23.31
CA GLY A 181 21.06 21.86 22.30
C GLY A 181 20.70 20.72 21.34
N LYS A 182 19.49 20.17 21.40
CA LYS A 182 18.98 19.15 20.47
C LYS A 182 17.89 19.72 19.56
N ASN A 183 17.95 19.35 18.29
CA ASN A 183 16.91 19.67 17.31
C ASN A 183 15.74 18.72 17.50
N VAL A 184 14.57 19.27 17.78
CA VAL A 184 13.31 18.56 17.88
C VAL A 184 12.43 18.99 16.71
N GLU A 185 11.96 18.01 15.94
CA GLU A 185 11.01 18.22 14.85
C GLU A 185 9.57 18.15 15.37
N TYR A 186 8.75 19.10 14.93
CA TYR A 186 7.32 19.12 15.19
C TYR A 186 6.56 19.53 13.93
N LYS A 187 5.31 19.08 13.81
CA LYS A 187 4.47 19.37 12.67
C LYS A 187 3.59 20.58 13.00
N VAL A 188 3.51 21.53 12.06
CA VAL A 188 2.59 22.66 12.11
C VAL A 188 1.54 22.48 11.02
N ALA A 189 0.28 22.33 11.42
CA ALA A 189 -0.86 22.35 10.52
C ALA A 189 -1.48 23.74 10.51
N THR A 190 -1.63 24.34 9.34
CA THR A 190 -2.33 25.61 9.13
C THR A 190 -3.70 25.31 8.55
N TYR A 191 -4.73 25.48 9.36
CA TYR A 191 -6.13 25.35 8.96
C TYR A 191 -6.63 26.71 8.44
N SER A 192 -7.10 26.74 7.21
CA SER A 192 -7.91 27.86 6.70
C SER A 192 -9.35 27.62 7.14
N LEU A 193 -9.99 28.64 7.69
CA LEU A 193 -11.33 28.57 8.26
C LEU A 193 -12.34 29.20 7.30
N ASN A 194 -13.56 28.68 7.29
CA ASN A 194 -14.67 29.27 6.53
C ASN A 194 -15.05 30.64 7.08
N ASP A 195 -15.16 30.71 8.41
CA ASP A 195 -15.58 31.91 9.13
C ASP A 195 -14.39 32.48 9.94
N PRO A 196 -14.24 33.82 9.98
CA PRO A 196 -13.19 34.44 10.78
C PRO A 196 -13.44 34.24 12.29
N LEU A 197 -12.37 34.26 13.08
CA LEU A 197 -12.46 34.13 14.53
C LEU A 197 -13.25 35.31 15.14
N GLU A 198 -14.24 35.03 15.97
CA GLU A 198 -15.08 36.05 16.61
C GLU A 198 -14.40 36.69 17.83
N VAL A 199 -13.43 36.00 18.41
CA VAL A 199 -12.68 36.42 19.60
C VAL A 199 -11.22 36.00 19.48
N ASP A 200 -10.37 36.54 20.36
CA ASP A 200 -8.98 36.13 20.45
C ASP A 200 -8.86 34.74 21.11
N PHE A 201 -8.17 33.83 20.42
CA PHE A 201 -7.84 32.51 20.94
C PHE A 201 -6.35 32.44 21.26
N VAL A 202 -6.04 32.31 22.55
CA VAL A 202 -4.65 32.25 23.02
C VAL A 202 -4.20 30.80 23.09
N GLY A 203 -3.22 30.43 22.26
CA GLY A 203 -2.54 29.14 22.27
C GLY A 203 -1.26 29.11 23.10
N LEU A 204 -0.38 28.17 22.79
CA LEU A 204 0.93 27.99 23.41
C LEU A 204 2.04 28.31 22.42
N SER A 205 3.16 28.85 22.89
CA SER A 205 4.38 28.87 22.06
C SER A 205 4.91 27.45 21.87
N ALA A 206 5.68 27.22 20.79
CA ALA A 206 6.22 25.89 20.47
C ALA A 206 6.99 25.24 21.64
N ARG A 207 7.71 26.05 22.44
CA ARG A 207 8.46 25.59 23.62
C ARG A 207 7.53 25.16 24.77
N GLN A 208 6.46 25.91 25.01
CA GLN A 208 5.48 25.60 26.07
C GLN A 208 4.65 24.37 25.71
N TRP A 209 4.28 24.25 24.43
CA TRP A 209 3.62 23.06 23.89
C TRP A 209 4.45 21.80 24.11
N TYR A 210 5.74 21.82 23.73
CA TYR A 210 6.63 20.66 23.91
C TYR A 210 6.83 20.27 25.39
N ASN A 211 6.82 21.26 26.29
CA ASN A 211 6.91 21.03 27.73
C ASN A 211 5.60 20.53 28.36
N GLY A 212 4.51 20.40 27.59
CA GLY A 212 3.22 19.93 28.08
C GLY A 212 2.47 20.93 28.96
N GLU A 213 2.67 22.24 28.75
CA GLU A 213 1.92 23.27 29.49
C GLU A 213 0.42 23.23 29.14
N LYS A 214 -0.43 23.71 30.06
CA LYS A 214 -1.88 23.77 29.82
C LYS A 214 -2.22 24.95 28.92
N SER A 215 -2.74 24.66 27.72
CA SER A 215 -3.26 25.70 26.82
C SER A 215 -4.54 26.33 27.38
N LYS A 216 -4.73 27.63 27.09
CA LYS A 216 -6.01 28.32 27.36
C LYS A 216 -7.07 27.94 26.34
N THR A 217 -6.66 27.78 25.08
CA THR A 217 -7.53 27.34 23.99
C THR A 217 -7.32 25.87 23.70
N ILE A 218 -8.41 25.12 23.67
CA ILE A 218 -8.43 23.70 23.33
C ILE A 218 -9.26 23.54 22.06
N ILE A 219 -8.82 22.66 21.16
CA ILE A 219 -9.58 22.30 19.97
C ILE A 219 -10.27 20.97 20.24
N ARG A 220 -11.58 20.93 20.06
CA ARG A 220 -12.40 19.72 20.16
C ARG A 220 -12.96 19.34 18.81
N ASP A 221 -13.13 18.04 18.64
CA ASP A 221 -13.87 17.47 17.54
C ASP A 221 -15.34 17.80 17.72
N THR A 222 -16.11 17.65 16.66
CA THR A 222 -17.54 17.81 16.72
C THR A 222 -18.22 16.45 16.61
N ILE A 223 -19.16 16.19 17.52
CA ILE A 223 -20.04 15.04 17.40
C ILE A 223 -21.41 15.55 16.98
N VAL A 224 -22.10 14.79 16.13
CA VAL A 224 -23.49 15.06 15.81
C VAL A 224 -24.31 14.90 17.09
N ALA A 225 -24.90 15.99 17.54
CA ALA A 225 -25.87 15.95 18.62
C ALA A 225 -27.25 15.85 17.97
N ASP A 226 -28.01 14.81 18.33
CA ASP A 226 -29.40 14.67 17.88
C ASP A 226 -30.28 15.68 18.62
N THR A 227 -30.22 16.94 18.18
CA THR A 227 -30.78 18.08 18.91
C THR A 227 -31.98 18.72 18.20
N GLY A 228 -32.26 18.41 16.93
CA GLY A 228 -33.39 18.99 16.20
C GLY A 228 -34.26 17.93 15.54
N LEU A 229 -35.51 17.80 15.97
CA LEU A 229 -36.53 17.13 15.14
C LEU A 229 -37.04 18.13 14.11
N TYR A 230 -36.74 17.87 12.84
CA TYR A 230 -37.24 18.62 11.70
C TYR A 230 -38.39 17.86 11.05
N TYR A 231 -39.47 18.57 10.74
CA TYR A 231 -40.66 17.99 10.12
C TYR A 231 -40.85 18.61 8.73
N SER A 232 -41.03 17.77 7.72
CA SER A 232 -41.35 18.17 6.35
C SER A 232 -42.25 17.11 5.72
N SER A 233 -42.66 17.35 4.48
CA SER A 233 -43.41 16.40 3.67
C SER A 233 -42.57 15.92 2.51
N THR A 234 -42.87 14.74 1.96
CA THR A 234 -42.14 14.15 0.84
C THR A 234 -43.12 13.48 -0.10
N ALA A 235 -42.85 13.55 -1.40
CA ALA A 235 -43.68 12.87 -2.39
C ALA A 235 -43.52 11.34 -2.26
N LEU A 236 -44.49 10.59 -2.76
CA LEU A 236 -44.34 9.14 -2.90
C LEU A 236 -43.38 8.82 -4.05
N ALA A 237 -42.59 7.77 -3.91
CA ALA A 237 -41.68 7.28 -4.95
C ALA A 237 -42.43 6.63 -6.13
N SER A 238 -43.66 6.19 -5.90
CA SER A 238 -44.55 5.52 -6.85
C SER A 238 -46.00 5.74 -6.41
N ASP A 239 -46.93 5.74 -7.36
CA ASP A 239 -48.36 5.92 -7.08
C ASP A 239 -48.86 4.81 -6.13
N ALA A 240 -49.49 5.21 -5.02
CA ALA A 240 -50.06 4.28 -4.05
C ALA A 240 -51.52 3.97 -4.39
N ASN A 241 -51.91 2.70 -4.26
CA ASN A 241 -53.28 2.26 -4.50
C ASN A 241 -54.06 2.08 -3.19
N VAL A 242 -55.38 2.31 -3.24
CA VAL A 242 -56.26 2.08 -2.09
C VAL A 242 -56.25 0.59 -1.72
N GLY A 243 -55.72 0.27 -0.53
CA GLY A 243 -55.58 -1.11 -0.02
C GLY A 243 -54.14 -1.57 0.19
N GLU A 244 -53.13 -0.78 -0.20
CA GLU A 244 -51.72 -1.05 0.12
C GLU A 244 -51.39 -0.65 1.57
N PHE A 245 -50.72 -1.54 2.31
CA PHE A 245 -50.34 -1.32 3.72
C PHE A 245 -48.92 -0.74 3.87
N THR A 246 -48.22 -0.53 2.76
CA THR A 246 -46.85 0.01 2.71
C THR A 246 -46.75 1.01 1.58
N VAL A 247 -46.26 2.21 1.87
CA VAL A 247 -46.04 3.27 0.88
C VAL A 247 -44.58 3.69 0.90
N ASN A 248 -43.97 3.83 -0.27
CA ASN A 248 -42.56 4.22 -0.39
C ASN A 248 -42.46 5.74 -0.54
N ALA A 249 -41.83 6.40 0.43
CA ALA A 249 -41.48 7.82 0.35
C ALA A 249 -40.30 8.03 -0.61
N LYS A 250 -40.30 9.15 -1.36
CA LYS A 250 -39.23 9.49 -2.32
C LYS A 250 -37.88 9.73 -1.64
N SER A 251 -37.89 10.33 -0.45
CA SER A 251 -36.70 10.60 0.36
C SER A 251 -37.10 10.85 1.81
N ILE A 252 -36.26 10.41 2.75
CA ILE A 252 -36.34 10.78 4.18
C ILE A 252 -35.51 12.03 4.50
N PHE A 253 -34.69 12.49 3.56
CA PHE A 253 -33.82 13.65 3.70
C PHE A 253 -34.44 14.89 3.04
N ALA A 254 -34.29 16.03 3.71
CA ALA A 254 -34.63 17.36 3.20
C ALA A 254 -33.46 18.31 3.45
N GLN A 255 -33.25 19.24 2.52
CA GLN A 255 -32.17 20.22 2.60
C GLN A 255 -32.46 21.24 3.70
N LEU A 256 -31.61 21.32 4.72
CA LEU A 256 -31.74 22.28 5.83
C LEU A 256 -31.01 23.60 5.55
N ILE A 257 -29.84 23.54 4.91
CA ILE A 257 -29.00 24.69 4.56
C ILE A 257 -28.45 24.47 3.14
N PRO A 258 -28.40 25.50 2.29
CA PRO A 258 -27.66 25.46 1.03
C PRO A 258 -26.17 25.20 1.30
N SER A 259 -25.67 24.00 1.03
CA SER A 259 -24.22 23.75 1.08
C SER A 259 -23.60 24.02 -0.28
N ALA A 260 -22.54 24.82 -0.33
CA ALA A 260 -21.64 24.82 -1.47
C ALA A 260 -20.94 23.45 -1.53
N GLN A 261 -21.22 22.68 -2.58
CA GLN A 261 -20.49 21.46 -2.87
C GLN A 261 -19.08 21.86 -3.31
N THR A 262 -18.07 21.56 -2.50
CA THR A 262 -16.68 21.73 -2.91
C THR A 262 -16.20 20.43 -3.54
N GLU A 263 -15.94 20.48 -4.84
CA GLU A 263 -15.31 19.38 -5.56
C GLU A 263 -13.86 19.24 -5.09
N THR A 264 -13.46 18.04 -4.68
CA THR A 264 -12.05 17.69 -4.55
C THR A 264 -11.66 16.90 -5.80
N PRO A 265 -10.93 17.49 -6.75
CA PRO A 265 -10.53 16.77 -7.94
C PRO A 265 -9.49 15.71 -7.57
N ILE A 266 -9.77 14.46 -7.92
CA ILE A 266 -8.81 13.36 -7.88
C ILE A 266 -8.20 13.26 -9.29
N ILE A 267 -7.00 13.81 -9.48
CA ILE A 267 -6.26 13.75 -10.75
C ILE A 267 -5.23 12.62 -10.71
N ASP A 268 -5.03 11.94 -11.85
CA ASP A 268 -4.01 10.90 -12.06
C ASP A 268 -4.03 9.71 -11.08
N VAL A 269 -5.20 9.32 -10.55
CA VAL A 269 -5.31 8.04 -9.85
C VAL A 269 -5.30 6.91 -10.89
N ASN A 270 -4.23 6.12 -10.86
CA ASN A 270 -4.12 4.91 -11.65
C ASN A 270 -5.26 3.94 -11.28
N ALA A 271 -6.17 3.70 -12.21
CA ALA A 271 -7.30 2.77 -12.04
C ALA A 271 -6.85 1.30 -11.90
N ALA A 272 -5.67 0.96 -12.43
CA ALA A 272 -5.01 -0.31 -12.23
C ALA A 272 -3.94 -0.14 -11.13
N GLY A 273 -4.39 0.02 -9.88
CA GLY A 273 -3.46 0.16 -8.75
C GLY A 273 -2.37 -0.92 -8.80
N GLU A 274 -1.11 -0.51 -8.76
CA GLU A 274 0.00 -1.44 -8.60
C GLU A 274 0.15 -1.72 -7.10
N SER A 275 0.13 -3.01 -6.76
CA SER A 275 0.47 -3.46 -5.41
C SER A 275 1.88 -4.00 -5.38
N VAL A 276 2.59 -3.68 -4.31
CA VAL A 276 3.75 -4.48 -3.91
C VAL A 276 3.24 -5.64 -3.07
N VAL A 277 3.09 -6.80 -3.72
CA VAL A 277 2.69 -8.03 -3.04
C VAL A 277 3.94 -8.74 -2.54
N LEU A 278 3.99 -9.11 -1.26
CA LEU A 278 5.07 -9.92 -0.74
C LEU A 278 4.81 -11.40 -1.05
N VAL A 279 5.66 -11.96 -1.91
CA VAL A 279 5.61 -13.36 -2.35
C VAL A 279 6.78 -14.11 -1.75
N ALA A 280 6.56 -15.31 -1.24
CA ALA A 280 7.61 -16.10 -0.63
C ALA A 280 8.67 -16.53 -1.66
N GLY A 281 9.94 -16.25 -1.38
CA GLY A 281 11.09 -16.71 -2.18
C GLY A 281 11.52 -18.14 -1.86
N ASN A 282 11.08 -18.68 -0.72
CA ASN A 282 11.27 -20.06 -0.28
C ASN A 282 10.06 -20.54 0.51
N GLU A 283 9.76 -21.85 0.53
CA GLU A 283 8.70 -22.42 1.37
C GLU A 283 9.09 -22.48 2.85
N GLY A 284 10.38 -22.68 3.14
CA GLY A 284 10.93 -22.74 4.50
C GLY A 284 11.52 -21.42 5.02
N THR A 285 11.84 -21.40 6.31
CA THR A 285 12.57 -20.30 6.96
C THR A 285 14.08 -20.48 6.81
N ILE A 286 14.81 -19.38 6.71
CA ILE A 286 16.27 -19.33 6.77
C ILE A 286 16.71 -18.64 8.05
N THR A 287 17.86 -19.02 8.59
CA THR A 287 18.49 -18.33 9.73
C THR A 287 19.77 -17.65 9.27
N VAL A 288 19.87 -16.34 9.49
CA VAL A 288 21.04 -15.54 9.16
C VAL A 288 21.65 -15.00 10.45
N ASN A 289 22.97 -15.12 10.57
CA ASN A 289 23.73 -14.57 11.69
C ASN A 289 24.18 -13.14 11.39
N TYR A 290 23.86 -12.21 12.28
CA TYR A 290 24.31 -10.82 12.26
C TYR A 290 25.23 -10.61 13.47
N PRO A 291 26.56 -10.72 13.31
CA PRO A 291 27.50 -10.59 14.41
C PRO A 291 27.70 -9.12 14.80
N GLY A 292 27.75 -8.83 16.10
CA GLY A 292 28.14 -7.51 16.61
C GLY A 292 27.14 -6.37 16.34
N MET A 293 25.85 -6.68 16.32
CA MET A 293 24.80 -5.68 16.09
C MET A 293 24.57 -4.82 17.34
N ASN A 294 24.59 -3.51 17.16
CA ASN A 294 24.24 -2.56 18.20
C ASN A 294 22.73 -2.31 18.20
N ILE A 295 22.09 -2.60 19.33
CA ILE A 295 20.64 -2.45 19.50
C ILE A 295 20.37 -1.15 20.26
N GLY A 296 19.45 -0.34 19.75
CA GLY A 296 19.03 0.91 20.36
C GLY A 296 18.11 1.73 19.45
N VAL A 297 17.37 2.68 20.03
CA VAL A 297 16.32 3.48 19.33
C VAL A 297 16.81 4.28 18.12
N SER A 298 18.11 4.53 18.00
CA SER A 298 18.72 5.24 16.86
C SER A 298 19.42 4.30 15.87
N GLN A 299 19.33 2.99 16.09
CA GLN A 299 19.96 1.98 15.24
C GLN A 299 18.91 1.24 14.43
N ASN A 300 19.20 1.07 13.15
CA ASN A 300 18.38 0.32 12.21
C ASN A 300 19.11 -0.97 11.85
N LEU A 301 18.41 -2.10 11.81
CA LEU A 301 18.95 -3.37 11.35
C LEU A 301 18.31 -3.75 10.02
N TYR A 302 19.14 -3.90 8.98
CA TYR A 302 18.69 -4.40 7.69
C TYR A 302 18.96 -5.90 7.58
N ILE A 303 17.91 -6.66 7.32
CA ILE A 303 17.98 -8.12 7.10
C ILE A 303 18.64 -8.42 5.75
N GLY A 304 18.51 -7.50 4.77
CA GLY A 304 19.12 -7.63 3.44
C GLY A 304 18.20 -8.24 2.39
N SER A 305 16.95 -8.56 2.73
CA SER A 305 15.90 -8.97 1.79
C SER A 305 14.54 -8.55 2.31
N ALA A 306 13.52 -8.53 1.44
CA ALA A 306 12.14 -8.50 1.91
C ALA A 306 11.81 -9.78 2.69
N VAL A 307 10.81 -9.71 3.56
CA VAL A 307 10.44 -10.78 4.50
C VAL A 307 8.94 -11.00 4.47
N ILE A 308 8.48 -12.25 4.56
CA ILE A 308 7.05 -12.56 4.66
C ILE A 308 6.51 -12.09 6.01
N PRO A 309 5.34 -11.41 6.05
CA PRO A 309 4.71 -11.01 7.30
C PRO A 309 4.52 -12.16 8.29
N SER A 310 4.66 -11.85 9.58
CA SER A 310 4.52 -12.80 10.69
C SER A 310 5.48 -14.01 10.65
N SER A 311 6.60 -13.93 9.92
CA SER A 311 7.58 -15.02 9.81
C SER A 311 8.87 -14.82 10.61
N VAL A 312 9.11 -13.62 11.15
CA VAL A 312 10.36 -13.29 11.83
C VAL A 312 10.37 -13.78 13.28
N SER A 313 11.47 -14.46 13.64
CA SER A 313 11.76 -14.85 15.02
C SER A 313 13.25 -14.82 15.32
N PHE A 314 13.62 -14.39 16.53
CA PHE A 314 14.99 -14.42 17.02
C PHE A 314 15.04 -14.35 18.55
N SER A 315 16.18 -14.72 19.13
CA SER A 315 16.41 -14.56 20.56
C SER A 315 17.19 -13.28 20.84
N LEU A 316 16.66 -12.43 21.72
CA LEU A 316 17.32 -11.24 22.23
C LEU A 316 17.55 -11.39 23.73
N GLN A 317 18.82 -11.47 24.15
CA GLN A 317 19.22 -11.65 25.56
C GLN A 317 18.49 -12.81 26.28
N GLY A 318 18.23 -13.90 25.57
CA GLY A 318 17.55 -15.10 26.10
C GLY A 318 16.02 -15.03 26.07
N GLN A 319 15.42 -13.91 25.63
CA GLN A 319 13.99 -13.82 25.36
C GLN A 319 13.70 -14.08 23.88
N GLN A 320 12.71 -14.91 23.60
CA GLN A 320 12.22 -15.12 22.24
C GLN A 320 11.40 -13.90 21.81
N ILE A 321 11.77 -13.36 20.65
CA ILE A 321 11.07 -12.29 19.96
C ILE A 321 10.38 -12.89 18.76
N THR A 322 9.09 -12.63 18.63
CA THR A 322 8.24 -13.08 17.52
C THR A 322 7.55 -11.89 16.89
N ASP A 323 7.39 -11.96 15.58
CA ASP A 323 6.65 -10.99 14.79
C ASP A 323 5.14 -11.20 14.85
N GLN A 324 4.40 -10.13 15.12
CA GLN A 324 2.94 -10.08 15.14
C GLN A 324 2.46 -8.85 14.34
N GLY A 325 2.31 -9.00 13.03
CA GLY A 325 1.76 -7.97 12.15
C GLY A 325 2.55 -6.65 12.16
N GLY A 326 3.87 -6.74 12.02
CA GLY A 326 4.79 -5.60 11.95
C GLY A 326 5.38 -5.19 13.31
N LEU A 327 4.89 -5.78 14.40
CA LEU A 327 5.36 -5.54 15.76
C LEU A 327 6.20 -6.72 16.25
N LEU A 328 7.45 -6.46 16.61
CA LEU A 328 8.34 -7.44 17.21
C LEU A 328 8.12 -7.45 18.72
N LYS A 329 7.57 -8.54 19.25
CA LYS A 329 7.22 -8.67 20.68
C LYS A 329 7.94 -9.82 21.35
N ASN A 330 8.24 -9.66 22.63
CA ASN A 330 8.71 -10.75 23.46
C ASN A 330 7.54 -11.65 23.93
N THR A 331 7.86 -12.75 24.61
CA THR A 331 6.86 -13.68 25.17
C THR A 331 5.94 -13.08 26.23
N GLN A 332 6.27 -11.89 26.76
CA GLN A 332 5.44 -11.14 27.71
C GLN A 332 4.54 -10.10 27.03
N GLY A 333 4.61 -9.97 25.70
CA GLY A 333 3.81 -9.03 24.90
C GLY A 333 4.42 -7.64 24.76
N THR A 334 5.58 -7.37 25.36
CA THR A 334 6.28 -6.08 25.23
C THR A 334 6.85 -5.93 23.83
N GLN A 335 6.50 -4.84 23.15
CA GLN A 335 7.06 -4.47 21.86
C GLN A 335 8.50 -4.01 22.03
N VAL A 336 9.43 -4.71 21.38
CA VAL A 336 10.86 -4.37 21.37
C VAL A 336 11.26 -3.66 20.08
N GLY A 337 10.50 -3.82 19.00
CA GLY A 337 10.78 -3.19 17.71
C GLY A 337 9.60 -3.23 16.74
N THR A 338 9.79 -2.66 15.57
CA THR A 338 8.92 -2.80 14.41
C THR A 338 9.71 -3.37 13.23
N ILE A 339 9.01 -3.98 12.28
CA ILE A 339 9.60 -4.46 11.03
C ILE A 339 8.85 -3.92 9.82
N ASP A 340 9.60 -3.35 8.89
CA ASP A 340 9.16 -3.09 7.52
C ASP A 340 9.50 -4.32 6.66
N TYR A 341 8.46 -5.05 6.28
CA TYR A 341 8.58 -6.30 5.53
C TYR A 341 9.13 -6.14 4.12
N GLN A 342 8.83 -5.03 3.44
CA GLN A 342 9.28 -4.80 2.08
C GLN A 342 10.78 -4.52 2.05
N ARG A 343 11.28 -3.74 3.02
CA ARG A 343 12.70 -3.40 3.13
C ARG A 343 13.51 -4.41 3.96
N GLY A 344 12.84 -5.27 4.73
CA GLY A 344 13.48 -6.10 5.75
C GLY A 344 14.18 -5.25 6.81
N LEU A 345 13.59 -4.11 7.18
CA LEU A 345 14.17 -3.14 8.11
C LEU A 345 13.54 -3.33 9.49
N ILE A 346 14.37 -3.62 10.49
CA ILE A 346 13.98 -3.63 11.90
C ILE A 346 14.38 -2.30 12.53
N GLN A 347 13.42 -1.66 13.20
CA GLN A 347 13.63 -0.46 14.01
C GLN A 347 13.35 -0.78 15.47
N TRP A 348 14.27 -0.40 16.36
CA TRP A 348 14.17 -0.73 17.77
C TRP A 348 13.41 0.33 18.55
N THR A 349 12.65 -0.10 19.56
CA THR A 349 12.00 0.79 20.53
C THR A 349 12.86 0.96 21.79
N ALA A 350 12.50 1.88 22.67
CA ALA A 350 13.18 2.08 23.95
C ALA A 350 13.10 0.86 24.88
N ALA A 351 12.15 -0.04 24.64
CA ALA A 351 12.02 -1.30 25.38
C ALA A 351 13.01 -2.39 24.90
N ALA A 352 13.71 -2.19 23.78
CA ALA A 352 14.81 -3.06 23.38
C ALA A 352 16.04 -2.79 24.27
N PRO A 353 16.62 -3.80 24.94
CA PRO A 353 17.81 -3.61 25.76
C PRO A 353 19.01 -3.16 24.92
N ALA A 354 19.51 -1.95 25.21
CA ALA A 354 20.66 -1.41 24.51
C ALA A 354 21.91 -2.28 24.77
N SER A 355 22.40 -2.95 23.73
CA SER A 355 23.56 -3.84 23.81
C SER A 355 24.15 -4.13 22.44
N THR A 356 25.40 -4.57 22.42
CA THR A 356 26.03 -5.14 21.22
C THR A 356 25.98 -6.66 21.33
N VAL A 357 25.24 -7.32 20.44
CA VAL A 357 25.00 -8.77 20.49
C VAL A 357 25.00 -9.38 19.08
N SER A 358 25.32 -10.67 18.98
CA SER A 358 25.10 -11.42 17.74
C SER A 358 23.66 -11.92 17.68
N LEU A 359 22.94 -11.56 16.62
CA LEU A 359 21.57 -11.97 16.42
C LEU A 359 21.50 -13.09 15.38
N ASN A 360 20.85 -14.19 15.72
CA ASN A 360 20.45 -15.21 14.76
C ASN A 360 18.98 -14.98 14.42
N ILE A 361 18.72 -14.39 13.25
CA ILE A 361 17.36 -14.04 12.83
C ILE A 361 16.86 -15.11 11.88
N THR A 362 15.77 -15.75 12.27
CA THR A 362 15.05 -16.73 11.47
C THR A 362 13.85 -16.07 10.81
N PHE A 363 13.74 -16.17 9.48
CA PHE A 363 12.67 -15.53 8.72
C PHE A 363 12.40 -16.26 7.41
N LYS A 364 11.24 -16.01 6.79
CA LYS A 364 10.92 -16.52 5.44
C LYS A 364 11.20 -15.41 4.41
N PRO A 365 12.19 -15.57 3.51
CA PRO A 365 12.55 -14.51 2.57
C PRO A 365 11.41 -14.27 1.57
N ALA A 366 11.18 -13.00 1.23
CA ALA A 366 10.17 -12.58 0.28
C ALA A 366 10.77 -11.84 -0.92
N ALA A 367 10.01 -11.80 -2.00
CA ALA A 367 10.18 -10.92 -3.14
C ALA A 367 8.95 -10.00 -3.24
N ALA A 368 9.16 -8.81 -3.79
CA ALA A 368 8.16 -7.76 -3.93
C ALA A 368 7.91 -7.46 -5.42
N PRO A 369 7.35 -8.39 -6.21
CA PRO A 369 6.97 -8.11 -7.59
C PRO A 369 5.82 -7.11 -7.64
N ASN A 370 5.89 -6.14 -8.56
CA ASN A 370 4.73 -5.31 -8.89
C ASN A 370 3.70 -6.17 -9.60
N GLN A 371 2.46 -6.15 -9.11
CA GLN A 371 1.33 -6.82 -9.71
C GLN A 371 0.09 -5.92 -9.69
N TYR A 372 -0.82 -6.15 -10.62
CA TYR A 372 -2.12 -5.48 -10.63
C TYR A 372 -3.03 -6.04 -9.53
N TYR A 373 -3.74 -5.17 -8.81
CA TYR A 373 -4.78 -5.60 -7.87
C TYR A 373 -5.91 -6.35 -8.59
N GLN A 374 -6.40 -7.41 -7.96
CA GLN A 374 -7.76 -7.87 -8.15
C GLN A 374 -8.69 -6.92 -7.40
N SER A 375 -9.85 -6.62 -7.97
CA SER A 375 -10.85 -5.77 -7.34
C SER A 375 -12.21 -6.47 -7.30
N HIS A 376 -12.94 -6.23 -6.22
CA HIS A 376 -14.32 -6.67 -6.05
C HIS A 376 -15.12 -5.57 -5.36
N ALA A 377 -16.34 -5.34 -5.82
CA ALA A 377 -17.23 -4.33 -5.26
C ALA A 377 -18.51 -4.99 -4.79
N ILE A 378 -18.90 -4.71 -3.54
CA ILE A 378 -20.16 -5.17 -2.96
C ILE A 378 -21.06 -3.95 -2.81
N PRO A 379 -22.18 -3.86 -3.55
CA PRO A 379 -23.10 -2.74 -3.43
C PRO A 379 -23.84 -2.80 -2.09
N VAL A 380 -23.84 -1.66 -1.39
CA VAL A 380 -24.69 -1.44 -0.22
C VAL A 380 -26.05 -0.96 -0.72
N THR A 381 -27.08 -1.73 -0.43
CA THR A 381 -28.49 -1.46 -0.75
C THR A 381 -29.26 -1.32 0.56
N GLN A 382 -30.46 -0.76 0.49
CA GLN A 382 -31.31 -0.63 1.67
C GLN A 382 -31.63 -1.99 2.34
N ASN A 383 -31.65 -3.08 1.56
CA ASN A 383 -31.97 -4.42 2.06
C ASN A 383 -30.79 -5.13 2.75
N ASN A 384 -29.55 -4.78 2.41
CA ASN A 384 -28.35 -5.46 2.92
C ASN A 384 -27.43 -4.52 3.73
N GLN A 385 -27.87 -3.29 4.01
CA GLN A 385 -27.13 -2.36 4.85
C GLN A 385 -26.95 -2.96 6.25
N GLY A 386 -25.68 -3.07 6.67
CA GLY A 386 -25.31 -3.61 7.96
C GLY A 386 -23.88 -3.26 8.32
N SER A 387 -23.51 -3.50 9.57
CA SER A 387 -22.14 -3.25 10.05
C SER A 387 -21.19 -4.42 9.78
N ASN A 388 -21.69 -5.62 9.52
CA ASN A 388 -20.88 -6.81 9.32
C ASN A 388 -20.98 -7.31 7.89
N TRP A 389 -19.84 -7.44 7.23
CA TRP A 389 -19.71 -7.90 5.86
C TRP A 389 -18.72 -9.04 5.81
N SER A 390 -19.02 -10.07 5.02
CA SER A 390 -18.13 -11.21 4.89
C SER A 390 -18.24 -11.80 3.50
N GLY A 391 -17.23 -12.56 3.12
CA GLY A 391 -17.19 -13.23 1.83
C GLY A 391 -15.94 -14.08 1.69
N VAL A 392 -15.71 -14.56 0.47
CA VAL A 392 -14.53 -15.36 0.13
C VAL A 392 -13.87 -14.73 -1.10
N LEU A 393 -12.56 -14.50 -1.02
CA LEU A 393 -11.76 -13.98 -2.12
C LEU A 393 -11.15 -15.12 -2.92
N ILE A 394 -11.45 -15.15 -4.21
CA ILE A 394 -10.88 -16.08 -5.17
C ILE A 394 -10.39 -15.25 -6.35
N PRO A 395 -9.09 -15.24 -6.67
CA PRO A 395 -8.00 -16.01 -6.03
C PRO A 395 -7.64 -15.53 -4.61
N ILE A 396 -7.09 -16.43 -3.78
CA ILE A 396 -6.75 -16.13 -2.37
C ILE A 396 -5.69 -15.01 -2.29
N PRO A 397 -5.85 -14.01 -1.41
CA PRO A 397 -4.90 -12.93 -1.23
C PRO A 397 -3.58 -13.40 -0.61
N ALA A 398 -2.48 -12.76 -1.00
CA ALA A 398 -1.22 -12.89 -0.27
C ALA A 398 -1.29 -12.17 1.09
N PRO A 399 -0.54 -12.61 2.11
CA PRO A 399 -0.49 -11.94 3.40
C PRO A 399 -0.08 -10.47 3.29
N GLY A 400 -0.89 -9.58 3.86
CA GLY A 400 -0.67 -8.13 3.87
C GLY A 400 -1.08 -7.41 2.58
N ALA A 401 -1.72 -8.10 1.63
CA ALA A 401 -2.05 -7.54 0.32
C ALA A 401 -3.52 -7.07 0.19
N LEU A 402 -4.38 -7.40 1.15
CA LEU A 402 -5.80 -7.04 1.11
C LEU A 402 -6.05 -5.64 1.69
N SER A 403 -6.77 -4.82 0.96
CA SER A 403 -7.37 -3.57 1.43
C SER A 403 -8.87 -3.60 1.19
N ILE A 404 -9.65 -3.15 2.18
CA ILE A 404 -11.10 -3.01 2.10
C ILE A 404 -11.46 -1.56 2.43
N SER A 405 -12.24 -0.91 1.57
CA SER A 405 -12.76 0.42 1.83
C SER A 405 -14.28 0.48 1.75
N TYR A 406 -14.88 1.35 2.55
CA TYR A 406 -16.32 1.59 2.57
C TYR A 406 -16.60 3.07 2.78
N MET A 407 -17.77 3.53 2.32
CA MET A 407 -18.23 4.91 2.54
C MET A 407 -19.25 4.96 3.68
N SER A 408 -19.11 5.91 4.58
CA SER A 408 -20.13 6.26 5.56
C SER A 408 -20.16 7.77 5.78
N GLN A 409 -21.35 8.35 5.80
CA GLN A 409 -21.60 9.79 5.86
C GLN A 409 -20.81 10.59 4.80
N GLY A 410 -20.65 10.04 3.60
CA GLY A 410 -19.90 10.64 2.50
C GLY A 410 -18.37 10.59 2.61
N LYS A 411 -17.81 9.92 3.63
CA LYS A 411 -16.36 9.74 3.83
C LYS A 411 -15.95 8.29 3.59
N PHE A 412 -14.84 8.09 2.86
CA PHE A 412 -14.23 6.77 2.70
C PHE A 412 -13.35 6.41 3.89
N TYR A 413 -13.53 5.20 4.40
CA TYR A 413 -12.70 4.57 5.41
C TYR A 413 -12.01 3.35 4.81
N GLU A 414 -10.71 3.19 5.05
CA GLU A 414 -9.90 2.08 4.53
C GLU A 414 -9.35 1.23 5.68
N LEU A 415 -9.43 -0.10 5.53
CA LEU A 415 -8.81 -1.09 6.39
C LEU A 415 -7.82 -1.92 5.58
N LYS A 416 -6.60 -2.06 6.07
CA LYS A 416 -5.53 -2.85 5.44
C LYS A 416 -5.19 -4.06 6.27
N ASP A 417 -4.90 -5.15 5.58
CA ASP A 417 -4.34 -6.35 6.17
C ASP A 417 -2.92 -6.10 6.67
N ASP A 418 -2.66 -6.42 7.94
CA ASP A 418 -1.35 -6.28 8.57
C ASP A 418 -0.43 -7.49 8.33
N GLY A 419 -0.89 -8.49 7.56
CA GLY A 419 -0.13 -9.70 7.25
C GLY A 419 -0.20 -10.76 8.36
N SER A 420 -0.86 -10.48 9.49
CA SER A 420 -1.22 -11.49 10.50
C SER A 420 -2.61 -12.08 10.28
N GLY A 421 -3.36 -11.54 9.31
CA GLY A 421 -4.75 -11.90 9.03
C GLY A 421 -5.74 -10.99 9.74
N GLN A 422 -5.29 -9.87 10.32
CA GLN A 422 -6.15 -8.82 10.87
C GLN A 422 -6.21 -7.62 9.92
N LEU A 423 -7.42 -7.10 9.71
CA LEU A 423 -7.65 -5.85 9.00
C LEU A 423 -7.65 -4.70 10.00
N LYS A 424 -6.74 -3.75 9.81
CA LYS A 424 -6.58 -2.56 10.65
C LYS A 424 -6.77 -1.29 9.84
N ALA A 425 -7.52 -0.36 10.41
CA ALA A 425 -7.64 1.00 9.91
C ALA A 425 -6.64 1.93 10.60
N ALA A 426 -6.53 3.16 10.11
CA ALA A 426 -5.75 4.21 10.76
C ALA A 426 -6.25 4.55 12.18
N SER A 427 -7.55 4.38 12.44
CA SER A 427 -8.15 4.50 13.77
C SER A 427 -9.01 3.28 14.08
N PRO A 428 -8.97 2.72 15.31
CA PRO A 428 -9.87 1.64 15.73
C PRO A 428 -11.36 1.98 15.55
N SER A 429 -11.73 3.27 15.56
CA SER A 429 -13.11 3.72 15.36
C SER A 429 -13.63 3.53 13.93
N PHE A 430 -12.76 3.25 12.96
CA PHE A 430 -13.17 3.05 11.56
C PHE A 430 -13.59 1.60 11.29
N GLY A 431 -13.39 0.70 12.23
CA GLY A 431 -13.77 -0.71 12.11
C GLY A 431 -12.58 -1.64 12.27
N SER A 432 -12.88 -2.93 12.20
CA SER A 432 -11.90 -4.00 12.31
C SER A 432 -12.34 -5.20 11.47
N GLY A 433 -11.42 -6.11 11.18
CA GLY A 433 -11.77 -7.30 10.44
C GLY A 433 -10.68 -8.35 10.46
N MET A 434 -10.89 -9.42 9.71
CA MET A 434 -9.92 -10.50 9.57
C MET A 434 -10.00 -11.15 8.20
N ILE A 435 -8.90 -11.75 7.76
CA ILE A 435 -8.76 -12.56 6.56
C ILE A 435 -8.09 -13.89 6.93
N ASN A 436 -8.62 -14.99 6.41
CA ASN A 436 -8.02 -16.31 6.52
C ASN A 436 -7.30 -16.66 5.20
N TYR A 437 -5.98 -16.79 5.24
CA TYR A 437 -5.16 -17.08 4.06
C TYR A 437 -5.24 -18.52 3.56
N GLU A 438 -5.83 -19.45 4.32
CA GLU A 438 -6.02 -20.83 3.87
C GLU A 438 -7.29 -20.97 3.03
N THR A 439 -8.35 -20.23 3.40
CA THR A 439 -9.67 -20.33 2.76
C THR A 439 -10.02 -19.13 1.87
N GLY A 440 -9.34 -18.00 2.04
CA GLY A 440 -9.71 -16.72 1.41
C GLY A 440 -10.91 -16.04 2.07
N SER A 441 -11.43 -16.57 3.19
CA SER A 441 -12.60 -16.02 3.89
C SER A 441 -12.23 -14.74 4.64
N TRP A 442 -13.00 -13.67 4.45
CA TRP A 442 -12.81 -12.40 5.14
C TRP A 442 -14.06 -11.96 5.89
N LEU A 443 -13.84 -11.17 6.94
CA LEU A 443 -14.86 -10.52 7.74
C LEU A 443 -14.45 -9.06 7.96
N LEU A 444 -15.39 -8.15 7.73
CA LEU A 444 -15.30 -6.73 8.03
C LEU A 444 -16.41 -6.37 9.01
N THR A 445 -16.05 -5.70 10.09
CA THR A 445 -16.97 -4.98 10.97
C THR A 445 -16.69 -3.49 10.83
N THR A 446 -17.61 -2.76 10.20
CA THR A 446 -17.48 -1.33 9.99
C THR A 446 -17.69 -0.57 11.29
N GLY A 447 -16.95 0.53 11.47
CA GLY A 447 -17.09 1.40 12.64
C GLY A 447 -18.37 2.26 12.60
N ALA A 448 -18.86 2.55 11.39
CA ALA A 448 -20.12 3.24 11.14
C ALA A 448 -20.92 2.51 10.04
N LEU A 449 -22.22 2.76 9.98
CA LEU A 449 -23.10 2.12 9.00
C LEU A 449 -22.74 2.62 7.59
N PRO A 450 -22.46 1.73 6.62
CA PRO A 450 -22.15 2.16 5.27
C PRO A 450 -23.35 2.84 4.59
N ASP A 451 -23.10 3.83 3.75
CA ASP A 451 -24.15 4.58 3.07
C ASP A 451 -24.83 3.72 1.99
N VAL A 452 -26.16 3.82 1.87
CA VAL A 452 -26.93 3.15 0.81
C VAL A 452 -26.52 3.70 -0.56
N ASP A 453 -26.52 2.84 -1.58
CA ASP A 453 -26.08 3.11 -2.95
C ASP A 453 -24.57 3.41 -3.09
N THR A 454 -23.77 3.03 -2.10
CA THR A 454 -22.31 3.08 -2.17
C THR A 454 -21.68 1.68 -2.20
N PRO A 455 -20.55 1.47 -2.88
CA PRO A 455 -19.87 0.18 -2.87
C PRO A 455 -18.89 0.05 -1.71
N ILE A 456 -18.83 -1.15 -1.12
CA ILE A 456 -17.67 -1.62 -0.37
C ILE A 456 -16.68 -2.18 -1.39
N LEU A 457 -15.48 -1.63 -1.41
CA LEU A 457 -14.44 -1.99 -2.37
C LEU A 457 -13.39 -2.86 -1.70
N LEU A 458 -13.04 -3.97 -2.34
CA LEU A 458 -11.99 -4.88 -1.91
C LEU A 458 -10.92 -4.93 -3.00
N ASN A 459 -9.68 -4.65 -2.64
CA ASN A 459 -8.53 -4.71 -3.53
C ASN A 459 -7.49 -5.65 -2.93
N TRP A 460 -7.00 -6.62 -3.70
CA TRP A 460 -5.97 -7.54 -3.21
C TRP A 460 -5.02 -8.07 -4.29
N GLY A 461 -3.82 -8.45 -3.89
CA GLY A 461 -2.85 -9.16 -4.72
C GLY A 461 -2.84 -10.66 -4.44
N THR A 462 -2.50 -11.49 -5.43
CA THR A 462 -2.49 -12.96 -5.29
C THR A 462 -1.10 -13.57 -5.59
N PRO A 463 -0.65 -14.58 -4.82
CA PRO A 463 0.60 -15.26 -5.10
C PRO A 463 0.47 -16.33 -6.20
N ILE A 464 -0.74 -16.60 -6.73
CA ILE A 464 -0.97 -17.71 -7.68
C ILE A 464 -0.22 -17.50 -9.02
N VAL A 465 0.06 -16.26 -9.40
CA VAL A 465 0.79 -15.94 -10.64
C VAL A 465 2.31 -16.03 -10.51
N THR A 466 2.82 -16.35 -9.32
CA THR A 466 4.26 -16.47 -9.05
C THR A 466 4.63 -17.90 -8.66
N PHE A 467 5.87 -18.28 -8.95
CA PHE A 467 6.40 -19.60 -8.59
C PHE A 467 7.72 -19.45 -7.84
N VAL A 468 7.89 -20.28 -6.82
CA VAL A 468 9.07 -20.29 -5.94
C VAL A 468 10.24 -20.96 -6.66
N ARG A 469 11.41 -20.31 -6.65
CA ARG A 469 12.65 -20.82 -7.28
C ARG A 469 13.69 -21.33 -6.27
N SER A 470 13.27 -21.68 -5.06
CA SER A 470 14.14 -21.99 -3.90
C SER A 470 15.08 -23.19 -4.07
N ASN A 471 14.83 -24.06 -5.05
CA ASN A 471 15.63 -25.27 -5.30
C ASN A 471 16.52 -25.19 -6.55
N LEU A 472 16.70 -24.01 -7.14
CA LEU A 472 17.68 -23.83 -8.21
C LEU A 472 19.07 -23.69 -7.59
N SER A 473 20.01 -24.55 -7.99
CA SER A 473 21.41 -24.37 -7.59
C SER A 473 21.94 -23.09 -8.21
N VAL A 474 22.22 -22.08 -7.39
CA VAL A 474 22.94 -20.89 -7.85
C VAL A 474 24.41 -21.28 -7.97
N GLU A 475 24.94 -21.25 -9.19
CA GLU A 475 26.37 -21.48 -9.40
C GLU A 475 27.19 -20.41 -8.65
N LYS A 476 28.35 -20.83 -8.13
CA LYS A 476 29.27 -19.88 -7.47
C LYS A 476 29.72 -18.83 -8.49
N ALA A 477 29.82 -17.58 -8.03
CA ALA A 477 30.35 -16.49 -8.83
C ALA A 477 31.77 -16.84 -9.32
N ALA A 478 31.97 -16.67 -10.62
CA ALA A 478 33.17 -17.09 -11.30
C ALA A 478 33.67 -15.99 -12.24
N PHE A 479 34.97 -15.99 -12.48
CA PHE A 479 35.65 -15.06 -13.36
C PHE A 479 36.29 -15.85 -14.49
N ASP A 480 35.77 -15.66 -15.69
CA ASP A 480 36.37 -16.21 -16.90
C ASP A 480 37.56 -15.33 -17.32
N PHE A 481 38.62 -15.97 -17.81
CA PHE A 481 39.82 -15.28 -18.29
C PHE A 481 40.40 -15.97 -19.53
N ASP A 482 41.05 -15.17 -20.36
CA ASP A 482 41.77 -15.62 -21.56
C ASP A 482 43.19 -15.06 -21.50
N LEU A 483 44.19 -15.93 -21.64
CA LEU A 483 45.61 -15.57 -21.65
C LEU A 483 46.06 -15.03 -23.02
N GLY A 484 45.23 -15.16 -24.05
CA GLY A 484 45.44 -14.64 -25.41
C GLY A 484 46.52 -15.38 -26.20
N ARG A 485 46.97 -16.55 -25.72
CA ARG A 485 47.99 -17.39 -26.37
C ARG A 485 47.75 -18.87 -26.09
N PRO A 486 47.83 -19.74 -27.11
CA PRO A 486 47.75 -21.19 -26.92
C PRO A 486 49.07 -21.78 -26.38
N GLY A 487 49.03 -23.03 -25.94
CA GLY A 487 50.23 -23.78 -25.52
C GLY A 487 50.77 -23.36 -24.15
N VAL A 488 49.89 -23.22 -23.17
CA VAL A 488 50.23 -22.80 -21.81
C VAL A 488 50.78 -23.99 -21.02
N LEU A 489 51.83 -23.77 -20.22
CA LEU A 489 52.40 -24.80 -19.36
C LEU A 489 51.61 -24.93 -18.04
N PRO A 490 51.45 -26.16 -17.50
CA PRO A 490 50.86 -26.37 -16.18
C PRO A 490 51.60 -25.64 -15.05
N GLY A 491 50.87 -25.31 -13.98
CA GLY A 491 51.40 -24.59 -12.83
C GLY A 491 51.14 -23.08 -12.84
N ILE A 492 50.02 -22.67 -13.44
CA ILE A 492 49.59 -21.27 -13.49
C ILE A 492 49.26 -20.83 -12.07
N THR A 493 49.77 -19.66 -11.69
CA THR A 493 49.50 -19.08 -10.37
C THR A 493 48.75 -17.76 -10.56
N ILE A 494 47.57 -17.67 -9.95
CA ILE A 494 46.74 -16.47 -9.94
C ILE A 494 46.82 -15.85 -8.55
N ASN A 495 47.26 -14.60 -8.49
CA ASN A 495 47.37 -13.83 -7.25
C ASN A 495 46.38 -12.67 -7.26
N TRP A 496 45.73 -12.42 -6.13
CA TRP A 496 44.89 -11.25 -5.92
C TRP A 496 44.93 -10.81 -4.46
N LEU A 497 44.44 -9.60 -4.19
CA LEU A 497 44.28 -9.08 -2.82
C LEU A 497 42.81 -9.19 -2.40
N LEU A 498 42.59 -9.72 -1.19
CA LEU A 498 41.30 -9.74 -0.51
C LEU A 498 41.46 -9.06 0.85
N GLU A 499 40.82 -7.91 1.05
CA GLU A 499 40.85 -7.16 2.31
C GLU A 499 42.27 -6.82 2.81
N GLY A 500 43.22 -6.65 1.88
CA GLY A 500 44.63 -6.38 2.19
C GLY A 500 45.50 -7.61 2.40
N GLU A 501 44.92 -8.82 2.40
CA GLU A 501 45.66 -10.09 2.43
C GLU A 501 45.91 -10.62 1.01
N ALA A 502 47.12 -11.12 0.76
CA ALA A 502 47.43 -11.81 -0.49
C ALA A 502 46.73 -13.19 -0.52
N LYS A 503 46.05 -13.48 -1.63
CA LYS A 503 45.41 -14.75 -1.92
C LYS A 503 45.99 -15.33 -3.20
N THR A 504 46.13 -16.66 -3.22
CA THR A 504 46.78 -17.37 -4.32
C THR A 504 46.02 -18.63 -4.67
N ALA A 505 45.87 -18.87 -5.98
CA ALA A 505 45.37 -20.13 -6.53
C ALA A 505 46.35 -20.66 -7.58
N THR A 506 46.66 -21.96 -7.49
CA THR A 506 47.60 -22.61 -8.41
C THR A 506 46.91 -23.77 -9.14
N SER A 507 47.13 -23.84 -10.44
CA SER A 507 46.61 -24.93 -11.28
C SER A 507 47.47 -26.19 -11.17
N ASN A 508 46.83 -27.35 -11.09
CA ASN A 508 47.50 -28.65 -11.11
C ASN A 508 47.73 -29.15 -12.55
N ALA A 509 48.37 -30.32 -12.70
CA ALA A 509 48.61 -30.94 -14.00
C ALA A 509 47.34 -31.25 -14.81
N GLN A 510 46.17 -31.33 -14.15
CA GLN A 510 44.87 -31.56 -14.79
C GLN A 510 44.15 -30.25 -15.18
N GLY A 511 44.75 -29.09 -14.92
CA GLY A 511 44.15 -27.78 -15.18
C GLY A 511 43.09 -27.37 -14.16
N LYS A 512 43.07 -27.96 -12.96
CA LYS A 512 42.18 -27.52 -11.86
C LYS A 512 42.92 -26.60 -10.90
N PHE A 513 42.28 -25.50 -10.50
CA PHE A 513 42.82 -24.58 -9.50
C PHE A 513 42.57 -25.06 -8.07
N THR A 514 43.57 -24.88 -7.21
CA THR A 514 43.53 -25.18 -5.78
C THR A 514 44.15 -24.03 -4.96
N GLY A 515 43.82 -23.93 -3.67
CA GLY A 515 44.24 -22.84 -2.78
C GLY A 515 43.07 -21.96 -2.38
N ASP A 516 43.21 -20.64 -2.52
CA ASP A 516 42.17 -19.66 -2.17
C ASP A 516 41.02 -19.55 -3.19
N ALA A 517 41.10 -20.31 -4.29
CA ALA A 517 40.06 -20.45 -5.28
C ALA A 517 40.00 -21.89 -5.83
N THR A 518 38.85 -22.23 -6.39
CA THR A 518 38.64 -23.39 -7.25
C THR A 518 38.49 -22.92 -8.70
N GLY A 519 38.45 -23.83 -9.67
CA GLY A 519 38.29 -23.45 -11.07
C GLY A 519 38.97 -24.41 -12.02
N GLU A 520 39.00 -24.04 -13.29
CA GLU A 520 39.64 -24.82 -14.34
C GLU A 520 40.28 -23.96 -15.43
N ILE A 521 41.25 -24.53 -16.14
CA ILE A 521 41.86 -23.94 -17.32
C ILE A 521 42.13 -25.03 -18.35
N ASN A 522 41.94 -24.72 -19.62
CA ASN A 522 42.41 -25.53 -20.73
C ASN A 522 43.79 -25.03 -21.16
N TYR A 523 44.82 -25.88 -21.08
CA TYR A 523 46.20 -25.49 -21.40
C TYR A 523 46.46 -25.36 -22.90
N ALA A 524 45.66 -26.03 -23.75
CA ALA A 524 45.78 -25.91 -25.20
C ALA A 524 45.35 -24.51 -25.68
N THR A 525 44.20 -24.03 -25.21
CA THR A 525 43.61 -22.75 -25.64
C THR A 525 44.03 -21.55 -24.79
N GLY A 526 44.40 -21.77 -23.52
CA GLY A 526 44.71 -20.70 -22.57
C GLY A 526 43.48 -20.00 -21.97
N ILE A 527 42.29 -20.60 -22.13
CA ILE A 527 41.03 -20.10 -21.60
C ILE A 527 40.71 -20.84 -20.29
N GLY A 528 40.31 -20.10 -19.26
CA GLY A 528 39.98 -20.68 -17.96
C GLY A 528 38.94 -19.88 -17.18
N LYS A 529 38.52 -20.46 -16.05
CA LYS A 529 37.53 -19.94 -15.12
C LYS A 529 38.05 -20.11 -13.70
N ILE A 530 38.07 -19.03 -12.92
CA ILE A 530 38.43 -19.04 -11.49
C ILE A 530 37.21 -18.72 -10.63
N ILE A 531 37.05 -19.46 -9.53
CA ILE A 531 35.96 -19.37 -8.58
C ILE A 531 36.57 -19.16 -7.18
N PRO A 532 36.79 -17.91 -6.75
CA PRO A 532 37.32 -17.59 -5.43
C PRO A 532 36.45 -18.15 -4.30
N ASN A 533 37.07 -18.62 -3.22
CA ASN A 533 36.34 -19.12 -2.05
C ASN A 533 35.55 -18.01 -1.33
N LYS A 534 36.04 -16.77 -1.43
CA LYS A 534 35.37 -15.55 -0.98
C LYS A 534 35.35 -14.55 -2.13
N LEU A 535 34.21 -13.89 -2.32
CA LEU A 535 34.04 -12.88 -3.36
C LEU A 535 35.00 -11.69 -3.13
N PRO A 536 35.82 -11.32 -4.13
CA PRO A 536 36.71 -10.17 -4.03
C PRO A 536 35.95 -8.84 -4.11
N GLN A 537 36.58 -7.76 -3.64
CA GLN A 537 36.02 -6.41 -3.67
C GLN A 537 35.94 -5.88 -5.11
N LYS A 538 35.06 -4.91 -5.35
CA LYS A 538 34.96 -4.24 -6.66
C LYS A 538 36.31 -3.60 -7.01
N GLY A 539 36.84 -3.93 -8.18
CA GLY A 539 38.12 -3.41 -8.67
C GLY A 539 39.36 -4.23 -8.30
N THR A 540 39.20 -5.40 -7.65
CA THR A 540 40.31 -6.33 -7.44
C THR A 540 40.94 -6.75 -8.78
N VAL A 541 42.26 -6.64 -8.86
CA VAL A 541 43.05 -7.05 -10.03
C VAL A 541 43.58 -8.47 -9.80
N PHE A 542 43.33 -9.36 -10.75
CA PHE A 542 43.92 -10.69 -10.78
C PHE A 542 45.21 -10.67 -11.60
N SER A 543 46.32 -11.00 -10.95
CA SER A 543 47.64 -11.15 -11.59
C SER A 543 47.88 -12.61 -11.92
N VAL A 544 47.83 -12.95 -13.20
CA VAL A 544 48.07 -14.32 -13.68
C VAL A 544 49.53 -14.50 -14.08
N ILE A 545 50.22 -15.41 -13.41
CA ILE A 545 51.61 -15.80 -13.69
C ILE A 545 51.58 -17.15 -14.38
N TYR A 546 52.06 -17.19 -15.62
CA TYR A 546 52.08 -18.40 -16.44
C TYR A 546 53.32 -18.45 -17.33
N ASN A 547 53.70 -19.68 -17.71
CA ASN A 547 54.69 -19.93 -18.75
C ASN A 547 53.97 -20.49 -19.98
N TYR A 548 54.51 -20.25 -21.18
CA TYR A 548 53.96 -20.76 -22.43
C TYR A 548 55.08 -21.34 -23.29
N GLY A 549 54.72 -22.33 -24.11
CA GLY A 549 55.59 -22.96 -25.09
C GLY A 549 55.12 -22.74 -26.52
N GLN A 550 55.81 -23.33 -27.50
CA GLN A 550 55.27 -23.42 -28.85
C GLN A 550 54.21 -24.51 -28.91
N SER A 551 53.02 -24.18 -29.43
CA SER A 551 52.01 -25.18 -29.78
C SER A 551 52.53 -26.05 -30.93
N LEU A 552 52.31 -27.36 -30.84
CA LEU A 552 52.69 -28.33 -31.86
C LEU A 552 51.42 -28.86 -32.52
N GLU A 553 51.37 -28.77 -33.85
CA GLU A 553 50.27 -29.31 -34.65
C GLU A 553 50.71 -30.59 -35.36
N GLN A 554 49.79 -31.57 -35.43
CA GLN A 554 50.02 -32.80 -36.16
C GLN A 554 48.76 -33.19 -36.92
N THR A 555 48.88 -33.39 -38.24
CA THR A 555 47.81 -33.96 -39.06
C THR A 555 48.05 -35.45 -39.25
N LYS A 556 47.09 -36.29 -38.85
CA LYS A 556 47.04 -37.71 -39.24
C LYS A 556 46.10 -37.87 -40.42
N ARG A 557 46.60 -38.49 -41.49
CA ARG A 557 45.83 -38.81 -42.70
C ARG A 557 45.51 -40.30 -42.71
N ASP A 558 44.46 -40.66 -43.46
CA ASP A 558 44.12 -42.05 -43.79
C ASP A 558 43.82 -42.96 -42.58
N VAL A 559 43.32 -42.38 -41.47
CA VAL A 559 42.81 -43.16 -40.34
C VAL A 559 41.43 -43.71 -40.70
N ALA A 560 41.36 -44.99 -41.00
CA ALA A 560 40.09 -45.65 -41.32
C ALA A 560 39.32 -45.99 -40.03
N PRO A 561 38.02 -45.70 -39.95
CA PRO A 561 37.18 -46.14 -38.84
C PRO A 561 36.99 -47.66 -38.87
N ASP A 562 36.84 -48.26 -37.69
CA ASP A 562 36.49 -49.67 -37.56
C ASP A 562 34.99 -49.94 -37.84
N ALA A 563 34.56 -51.20 -37.68
CA ALA A 563 33.17 -51.61 -37.89
C ALA A 563 32.15 -50.88 -36.98
N ASN A 564 32.60 -50.27 -35.89
CA ASN A 564 31.81 -49.51 -34.94
C ASN A 564 32.00 -47.98 -35.10
N GLN A 565 32.59 -47.52 -36.21
CA GLN A 565 32.92 -46.10 -36.46
C GLN A 565 33.97 -45.50 -35.52
N LYS A 566 34.76 -46.34 -34.83
CA LYS A 566 35.82 -45.90 -33.91
C LYS A 566 37.12 -45.65 -34.68
N LEU A 567 37.75 -44.52 -34.42
CA LEU A 567 39.08 -44.15 -34.89
C LEU A 567 40.11 -44.42 -33.80
N VAL A 568 41.23 -45.04 -34.18
CA VAL A 568 42.35 -45.31 -33.29
C VAL A 568 43.64 -44.80 -33.94
N PHE A 569 44.35 -43.92 -33.25
CA PHE A 569 45.61 -43.35 -33.72
C PHE A 569 46.47 -42.85 -32.55
N ASN A 570 47.74 -42.58 -32.78
CA ASN A 570 48.64 -42.02 -31.77
C ASN A 570 49.02 -40.58 -32.10
N ILE A 571 49.02 -39.71 -31.10
CA ILE A 571 49.47 -38.32 -31.17
C ILE A 571 50.93 -38.24 -30.70
N GLY A 572 51.73 -37.43 -31.39
CA GLY A 572 53.14 -37.24 -31.10
C GLY A 572 54.05 -38.35 -31.66
N THR A 573 55.30 -38.35 -31.19
CA THR A 573 56.36 -39.27 -31.63
C THR A 573 56.91 -40.17 -30.51
N GLY A 574 56.21 -40.26 -29.36
CA GLY A 574 56.58 -41.10 -28.22
C GLY A 574 56.86 -40.43 -26.85
N PRO A 575 56.81 -39.10 -26.62
CA PRO A 575 56.85 -38.56 -25.26
C PRO A 575 55.47 -38.56 -24.58
N SER A 576 55.46 -38.49 -23.25
CA SER A 576 54.27 -38.30 -22.44
C SER A 576 53.57 -37.00 -22.83
N ILE A 577 52.31 -37.09 -23.26
CA ILE A 577 51.45 -35.93 -23.51
C ILE A 577 51.06 -35.34 -22.16
N GLN A 578 51.09 -34.01 -22.05
CA GLN A 578 50.66 -33.34 -20.83
C GLN A 578 49.12 -33.44 -20.70
N PRO A 579 48.57 -33.85 -19.54
CA PRO A 579 47.14 -33.79 -19.34
C PRO A 579 46.54 -32.39 -19.55
N ASN A 580 45.34 -32.33 -20.14
CA ASN A 580 44.58 -31.12 -20.48
C ASN A 580 45.27 -30.21 -21.51
N SER A 581 46.05 -30.79 -22.42
CA SER A 581 46.83 -30.03 -23.42
C SER A 581 46.55 -30.44 -24.87
N VAL A 582 45.53 -31.26 -25.13
CA VAL A 582 45.20 -31.75 -26.47
C VAL A 582 43.85 -31.21 -26.93
N GLU A 583 43.83 -30.71 -28.16
CA GLU A 583 42.62 -30.39 -28.92
C GLU A 583 42.68 -31.15 -30.25
N LEU A 584 41.55 -31.73 -30.65
CA LEU A 584 41.43 -32.49 -31.88
C LEU A 584 40.35 -31.91 -32.77
N GLU A 585 40.68 -31.73 -34.04
CA GLU A 585 39.74 -31.36 -35.08
C GLU A 585 39.56 -32.55 -36.04
N ILE A 586 38.38 -33.16 -36.04
CA ILE A 586 38.09 -34.39 -36.80
C ILE A 586 36.97 -34.10 -37.82
N PRO A 587 37.24 -34.20 -39.13
CA PRO A 587 36.20 -34.07 -40.14
C PRO A 587 35.28 -35.30 -40.13
N VAL A 588 33.97 -35.07 -40.15
CA VAL A 588 32.94 -36.11 -40.19
C VAL A 588 31.99 -35.89 -41.36
N GLN A 589 31.43 -36.98 -41.87
CA GLN A 589 30.51 -36.95 -43.00
C GLN A 589 29.40 -37.97 -42.79
N ASN A 590 28.17 -37.63 -43.19
CA ASN A 590 27.03 -38.56 -43.18
C ASN A 590 27.20 -39.64 -44.28
N THR A 591 26.58 -40.80 -44.10
CA THR A 591 26.49 -41.93 -45.04
C THR A 591 26.22 -41.52 -46.50
N ASP A 592 25.34 -40.53 -46.73
CA ASP A 592 25.00 -40.04 -48.08
C ASP A 592 26.02 -39.06 -48.68
N ARG A 593 27.10 -38.74 -47.95
CA ARG A 593 28.16 -37.79 -48.32
C ARG A 593 27.73 -36.34 -48.60
N LYS A 594 26.47 -35.99 -48.31
CA LYS A 594 25.90 -34.66 -48.58
C LYS A 594 26.10 -33.65 -47.45
N LEU A 595 26.29 -34.12 -46.22
CA LEU A 595 26.51 -33.29 -45.04
C LEU A 595 27.91 -33.57 -44.50
N THR A 596 28.72 -32.52 -44.43
CA THR A 596 30.07 -32.52 -43.87
C THR A 596 30.08 -31.61 -42.65
N GLY A 597 30.76 -32.04 -41.60
CA GLY A 597 30.98 -31.26 -40.40
C GLY A 597 32.36 -31.52 -39.84
N THR A 598 32.71 -30.77 -38.80
CA THR A 598 33.97 -30.92 -38.08
C THR A 598 33.64 -31.05 -36.60
N VAL A 599 34.12 -32.13 -35.97
CA VAL A 599 34.02 -32.32 -34.53
C VAL A 599 35.29 -31.78 -33.90
N ARG A 600 35.14 -30.84 -32.96
CA ARG A 600 36.22 -30.39 -32.09
C ARG A 600 36.09 -31.10 -30.75
N LEU A 601 37.17 -31.72 -30.31
CA LEU A 601 37.24 -32.42 -29.03
C LEU A 601 38.37 -31.84 -28.18
N PHE A 602 38.05 -31.59 -26.91
CA PHE A 602 38.96 -31.08 -25.90
C PHE A 602 39.32 -32.19 -24.92
N ASP A 603 40.57 -32.22 -24.50
CA ASP A 603 41.06 -33.13 -23.48
C ASP A 603 40.62 -32.71 -22.08
N VAL A 604 39.85 -33.56 -21.40
CA VAL A 604 39.43 -33.41 -20.01
C VAL A 604 40.03 -34.56 -19.20
N PRO A 605 41.07 -34.33 -18.38
CA PRO A 605 41.73 -35.40 -17.63
C PRO A 605 40.82 -36.07 -16.62
N VAL A 606 40.78 -37.41 -16.64
CA VAL A 606 40.16 -38.21 -15.58
C VAL A 606 41.16 -38.43 -14.44
N ASN A 607 42.40 -38.74 -14.79
CA ASN A 607 43.53 -38.90 -13.88
C ASN A 607 44.83 -38.53 -14.61
N VAL A 608 45.99 -38.83 -14.00
CA VAL A 608 47.31 -38.52 -14.58
C VAL A 608 47.70 -39.41 -15.78
N MET A 609 46.98 -40.50 -16.04
CA MET A 609 47.27 -41.47 -17.10
C MET A 609 46.31 -41.38 -18.28
N ILE A 610 45.03 -41.04 -18.03
CA ILE A 610 43.94 -41.08 -19.03
C ILE A 610 43.11 -39.80 -18.96
N GLY A 611 42.77 -39.28 -20.15
CA GLY A 611 41.82 -38.20 -20.36
C GLY A 611 40.62 -38.63 -21.19
N ASN A 612 39.50 -37.94 -21.01
CA ASN A 612 38.33 -38.02 -21.87
C ASN A 612 38.42 -36.95 -22.96
N LEU A 613 38.01 -37.29 -24.18
CA LEU A 613 37.87 -36.34 -25.28
C LEU A 613 36.41 -35.91 -25.36
N VAL A 614 36.16 -34.63 -25.09
CA VAL A 614 34.83 -34.06 -24.86
C VAL A 614 34.53 -33.01 -25.92
N ASP A 615 33.32 -33.03 -26.47
CA ASP A 615 32.88 -32.02 -27.44
C ASP A 615 32.48 -30.68 -26.79
N GLU A 616 32.18 -29.67 -27.60
CA GLU A 616 31.69 -28.35 -27.17
C GLU A 616 30.39 -28.41 -26.33
N ARG A 617 29.66 -29.53 -26.35
CA ARG A 617 28.42 -29.76 -25.61
C ARG A 617 28.62 -30.59 -24.34
N GLY A 618 29.87 -30.92 -24.00
CA GLY A 618 30.18 -31.73 -22.82
C GLY A 618 29.99 -33.24 -23.00
N GLN A 619 29.74 -33.73 -24.22
CA GLN A 619 29.62 -35.16 -24.49
C GLN A 619 30.99 -35.81 -24.66
N VAL A 620 31.24 -36.89 -23.91
CA VAL A 620 32.46 -37.69 -24.05
C VAL A 620 32.35 -38.54 -25.31
N GLN A 621 33.24 -38.32 -26.28
CA GLN A 621 33.27 -39.02 -27.56
C GLN A 621 34.53 -39.87 -27.75
N GLY A 622 35.47 -39.83 -26.81
CA GLY A 622 36.68 -40.65 -26.87
C GLY A 622 37.52 -40.56 -25.60
N SER A 623 38.71 -41.15 -25.68
CA SER A 623 39.72 -41.13 -24.62
C SER A 623 41.13 -41.02 -25.18
N ILE A 624 42.03 -40.44 -24.39
CA ILE A 624 43.46 -40.34 -24.66
C ILE A 624 44.26 -40.96 -23.52
N THR A 625 45.29 -41.75 -23.86
CA THR A 625 46.29 -42.24 -22.90
C THR A 625 47.54 -41.38 -22.98
N TYR A 626 47.85 -40.65 -21.91
CA TYR A 626 48.93 -39.65 -21.91
C TYR A 626 50.32 -40.24 -22.08
N ALA A 627 50.58 -41.44 -21.52
CA ALA A 627 51.89 -42.07 -21.57
C ALA A 627 52.31 -42.52 -22.98
N THR A 628 51.34 -42.84 -23.84
CA THR A 628 51.58 -43.42 -25.19
C THR A 628 51.06 -42.51 -26.31
N GLY A 629 50.32 -41.46 -25.97
CA GLY A 629 49.60 -40.62 -26.92
C GLY A 629 48.50 -41.38 -27.68
N ALA A 630 48.11 -42.57 -27.23
CA ALA A 630 47.08 -43.38 -27.90
C ALA A 630 45.70 -42.74 -27.71
N VAL A 631 45.00 -42.50 -28.82
CA VAL A 631 43.66 -41.93 -28.87
C VAL A 631 42.70 -42.94 -29.45
N GLU A 632 41.55 -43.06 -28.79
CA GLU A 632 40.42 -43.86 -29.21
C GLU A 632 39.18 -42.98 -29.20
N VAL A 633 38.55 -42.75 -30.36
CA VAL A 633 37.47 -41.77 -30.50
C VAL A 633 36.40 -42.22 -31.48
N THR A 634 35.14 -41.96 -31.16
CA THR A 634 33.98 -42.19 -32.04
C THR A 634 33.29 -40.84 -32.26
N PRO A 635 33.75 -40.03 -33.23
CA PRO A 635 33.30 -38.64 -33.36
C PRO A 635 31.88 -38.57 -33.93
N VAL A 636 31.01 -37.82 -33.27
CA VAL A 636 29.61 -37.61 -33.67
C VAL A 636 29.31 -36.11 -33.64
N VAL A 637 28.62 -35.62 -34.67
CA VAL A 637 28.11 -34.25 -34.71
C VAL A 637 26.63 -34.24 -35.09
N TYR A 638 25.85 -33.42 -34.41
CA TYR A 638 24.45 -33.19 -34.75
C TYR A 638 24.29 -31.85 -35.47
N GLN A 639 23.88 -31.90 -36.74
CA GLN A 639 23.59 -30.72 -37.55
C GLN A 639 22.10 -30.68 -37.90
N GLN A 640 21.43 -29.56 -37.59
CA GLN A 640 20.05 -29.31 -38.00
C GLN A 640 20.03 -28.50 -39.29
N VAL A 641 19.28 -28.97 -40.30
CA VAL A 641 19.12 -28.27 -41.59
C VAL A 641 17.64 -27.99 -41.81
N PHE A 642 17.28 -26.71 -41.91
CA PHE A 642 15.91 -26.29 -42.24
C PHE A 642 15.69 -26.40 -43.74
N ARG A 643 14.72 -27.22 -44.17
CA ARG A 643 14.30 -27.34 -45.57
C ARG A 643 12.94 -26.65 -45.73
N LYS A 644 12.84 -25.71 -46.66
CA LYS A 644 11.55 -25.09 -47.03
C LYS A 644 10.76 -26.07 -47.89
N GLU A 645 9.62 -26.53 -47.39
CA GLU A 645 8.61 -27.22 -48.19
C GLU A 645 7.52 -26.22 -48.59
N TYR A 646 7.26 -26.12 -49.90
CA TYR A 646 6.21 -25.27 -50.43
C TYR A 646 4.97 -26.12 -50.69
N LEU A 647 3.88 -25.82 -49.97
CA LEU A 647 2.55 -26.37 -50.24
C LEU A 647 1.74 -25.30 -51.00
N PRO A 648 1.35 -25.53 -52.27
CA PRO A 648 0.49 -24.61 -52.98
C PRO A 648 -0.93 -24.65 -52.38
N MET A 649 -1.41 -23.52 -51.86
CA MET A 649 -2.83 -23.32 -51.52
C MET A 649 -3.50 -22.50 -52.62
N MET A 650 -4.51 -23.08 -53.26
CA MET A 650 -5.40 -22.36 -54.17
C MET A 650 -6.60 -21.84 -53.37
N SER A 651 -6.76 -20.53 -53.25
CA SER A 651 -7.98 -19.91 -52.74
C SER A 651 -8.80 -19.35 -53.91
N VAL A 652 -10.06 -19.76 -54.01
CA VAL A 652 -11.02 -19.22 -54.97
C VAL A 652 -11.81 -18.12 -54.27
N THR A 653 -11.55 -16.86 -54.62
CA THR A 653 -12.36 -15.71 -54.20
C THR A 653 -13.52 -15.52 -55.17
N TYR A 654 -14.75 -15.80 -54.73
CA TYR A 654 -15.95 -15.41 -55.45
C TYR A 654 -16.24 -13.93 -55.17
N ALA A 655 -16.13 -13.09 -56.19
CA ALA A 655 -16.64 -11.72 -56.14
C ALA A 655 -18.16 -11.76 -56.32
N ALA A 656 -18.92 -11.27 -55.33
CA ALA A 656 -20.36 -11.06 -55.46
C ALA A 656 -20.61 -9.88 -56.40
N ALA A 657 -21.51 -10.08 -57.37
CA ALA A 657 -22.01 -9.06 -58.30
C ALA A 657 -23.20 -8.31 -57.71
#